data_AF-A0A4V1XPR5-F1
#
_entry.id   AF-A0A4V1XPR5-F1
#
_cell.length_a   1.000
_cell.length_b   1.000
_cell.length_c   1.000
_cell.angle_alpha   90.00
_cell.angle_beta   90.00
_cell.angle_gamma   90.00
#
_symmetry.space_group_name_H-M   'P 1'
#
loop_
_entity.id
_entity.type
_entity.pdbx_description
1 polymer ?
#
loop_
_entity_poly.entity_id
_entity_poly.type
_entity_poly.pdbx_seq_one_letter_code
_entity_poly.pdbx_strand_id
1 'polypeptide(L)'
;MGYADPNQIGTGLRQRLYSRAFIVADPVDPSDRVVYLVLDTQSGDTAVRYGILSGLEELGQDYAYYGHHNIAVTGTHSHSGPGAWLNYLLPQITSKGFDQQSYRAIVDGAILSIRRAHESLAPGHLSIGSTKVFGANINRSLYAYLANPEEERARYNISSGDDGSVEKDLTLLKFQRASDGKNIGVLTWFPTHGTSVLGNNTLVSGDNKGVAAYLFEKSVIGDDTAADGFVAGFSQANVGDTSPNVLGAWCEDGTGQMCSFENSTCSDGRSQKCHARGPFFRANDKGTSSCFEIGKRQFEPAKHLYSQLNQSPNPVRGRMVKSFHTFHNMSNYRFELPNGTEVETCPAALGYSFAAGTSDGPGIFDFTQHDGNPNTTSPVWSVVSGMLKEPSGAQNACHSPKPILLDVGEITSPYQWTPNVVDVQVLRVGQLVIIVSPGEATTMAGRRWKNAVHDEVSRLFAAEPKPASPVVVLGGPANSYTHYIATEEEYGIQRYEGASTLYGPHTLAAYINVTLSWVPYLSSVSNRPPRGPEPPDNSNRSLSFIPSVIHDAAPFFKSFGDVVHDVEEMYRRGSTVGATFIGANPRNNLRLESSYAVVEQLDAATSRWRAVRDDGDWHLVFSWRRVSELLGTSEVDISWETEPWAEPGRYRIKYFGDAKGFTGTITPFEGLSSEFEIAEE
;
A
#
# COMPACT_ATOMS: atom_id res chain seq x y z
N MET A 1 7.99 3.48 -5.28
CA MET A 1 8.55 2.30 -4.58
C MET A 1 7.63 1.14 -4.88
N GLY A 2 8.13 0.01 -5.37
CA GLY A 2 7.31 -1.16 -5.70
C GLY A 2 7.76 -1.84 -6.99
N TYR A 3 7.78 -1.09 -8.11
CA TYR A 3 8.20 -1.59 -9.43
C TYR A 3 9.67 -2.00 -9.56
N ALA A 4 10.50 -1.74 -8.55
CA ALA A 4 11.93 -2.07 -8.54
C ALA A 4 12.74 -1.46 -9.72
N ASP A 5 12.27 -0.34 -10.29
CA ASP A 5 13.00 0.39 -11.34
C ASP A 5 13.85 1.53 -10.74
N PRO A 6 15.19 1.50 -10.84
CA PRO A 6 16.06 2.54 -10.33
C PRO A 6 15.92 3.90 -11.06
N ASN A 7 15.24 3.93 -12.20
CA ASN A 7 14.95 5.14 -12.98
C ASN A 7 13.60 5.78 -12.62
N GLN A 8 12.75 5.10 -11.85
CA GLN A 8 11.49 5.67 -11.36
C GLN A 8 11.76 6.64 -10.20
N ILE A 9 12.23 7.84 -10.53
CA ILE A 9 12.59 8.89 -9.57
C ILE A 9 11.44 9.90 -9.47
N GLY A 10 11.07 10.28 -8.23
CA GLY A 10 9.98 11.23 -7.99
C GLY A 10 10.22 12.61 -8.59
N THR A 11 9.26 13.12 -9.35
CA THR A 11 9.29 14.46 -9.99
C THR A 11 8.12 15.33 -9.56
N GLY A 12 7.42 15.01 -8.47
CA GLY A 12 6.26 15.79 -8.03
C GLY A 12 5.21 14.92 -7.33
N LEU A 13 4.00 15.44 -7.20
CA LEU A 13 2.85 14.72 -6.66
C LEU A 13 1.56 15.05 -7.39
N ARG A 14 0.69 14.05 -7.49
CA ARG A 14 -0.71 14.18 -7.88
C ARG A 14 -1.64 14.09 -6.67
N GLN A 15 -1.23 13.35 -5.64
CA GLN A 15 -2.01 13.18 -4.44
C GLN A 15 -1.06 13.01 -3.25
N ARG A 16 -1.35 13.71 -2.15
CA ARG A 16 -0.70 13.46 -0.86
C ARG A 16 -0.91 12.02 -0.39
N LEU A 17 0.05 11.52 0.38
CA LEU A 17 0.00 10.23 1.03
C LEU A 17 -0.41 10.43 2.49
N TYR A 18 -1.35 9.64 2.99
CA TYR A 18 -1.86 9.78 4.35
C TYR A 18 -1.56 8.55 5.21
N SER A 19 -1.50 8.79 6.52
CA SER A 19 -1.67 7.76 7.53
C SER A 19 -3.07 7.88 8.13
N ARG A 20 -3.88 6.83 8.00
CA ARG A 20 -5.23 6.77 8.58
C ARG A 20 -5.25 5.77 9.74
N ALA A 21 -5.51 6.25 10.95
CA ALA A 21 -5.48 5.43 12.16
C ALA A 21 -6.90 5.15 12.68
N PHE A 22 -7.17 3.88 12.97
CA PHE A 22 -8.42 3.43 13.56
C PHE A 22 -8.14 2.79 14.91
N ILE A 23 -8.68 3.35 15.98
CA ILE A 23 -8.51 2.84 17.35
C ILE A 23 -9.85 2.32 17.85
N VAL A 24 -9.85 1.07 18.33
CA VAL A 24 -11.00 0.48 19.04
C VAL A 24 -10.51 0.06 20.41
N ALA A 25 -11.22 0.45 21.46
CA ALA A 25 -10.94 0.10 22.84
C ALA A 25 -12.19 -0.49 23.52
N ASP A 26 -12.00 -1.42 24.45
CA ASP A 26 -13.09 -1.91 25.29
C ASP A 26 -13.53 -0.78 26.25
N PRO A 27 -14.84 -0.48 26.33
CA PRO A 27 -15.34 0.61 27.17
C PRO A 27 -15.26 0.35 28.69
N VAL A 28 -15.05 -0.90 29.11
CA VAL A 28 -14.90 -1.32 30.52
C VAL A 28 -13.42 -1.41 30.89
N ASP A 29 -12.60 -1.99 30.02
CA ASP A 29 -11.15 -2.03 30.19
C ASP A 29 -10.47 -1.34 29.00
N PRO A 30 -10.29 -0.01 29.04
CA PRO A 30 -9.66 0.70 27.94
C PRO A 30 -8.21 0.27 27.66
N SER A 31 -7.57 -0.51 28.52
CA SER A 31 -6.24 -1.07 28.23
C SER A 31 -6.30 -2.14 27.14
N ASP A 32 -7.44 -2.82 27.01
CA ASP A 32 -7.81 -3.67 25.89
C ASP A 32 -8.19 -2.79 24.69
N ARG A 33 -7.18 -2.44 23.90
CA ARG A 33 -7.34 -1.63 22.69
C ARG A 33 -6.47 -2.13 21.56
N VAL A 34 -6.89 -1.85 20.34
CA VAL A 34 -6.14 -2.12 19.11
C VAL A 34 -6.08 -0.89 18.22
N VAL A 35 -5.01 -0.79 17.45
CA VAL A 35 -4.79 0.24 16.44
C VAL A 35 -4.57 -0.45 15.10
N TYR A 36 -5.35 -0.07 14.09
CA TYR A 36 -5.13 -0.48 12.71
C TYR A 36 -4.80 0.75 11.86
N LEU A 37 -3.58 0.78 11.30
CA LEU A 37 -3.15 1.85 10.40
C LEU A 37 -3.33 1.42 8.96
N VAL A 38 -3.84 2.34 8.14
CA VAL A 38 -3.78 2.27 6.68
C VAL A 38 -2.85 3.39 6.22
N LEU A 39 -1.65 3.02 5.78
CA LEU A 39 -0.64 3.94 5.25
C LEU A 39 -0.70 3.92 3.72
N ASP A 40 -0.70 5.08 3.08
CA ASP A 40 -0.53 5.20 1.62
C ASP A 40 0.92 4.91 1.19
N THR A 41 1.43 3.74 1.56
CA THR A 41 2.78 3.23 1.30
C THR A 41 2.71 1.86 0.62
N GLN A 42 3.85 1.37 0.13
CA GLN A 42 3.94 0.04 -0.46
C GLN A 42 3.66 -1.09 0.56
N SER A 43 4.02 -0.92 1.82
CA SER A 43 3.80 -1.91 2.88
C SER A 43 3.95 -1.27 4.25
N GLY A 44 3.58 -2.00 5.30
CA GLY A 44 4.21 -1.81 6.61
C GLY A 44 5.62 -2.41 6.63
N ASP A 45 6.49 -1.92 7.50
CA ASP A 45 7.88 -2.37 7.59
C ASP A 45 8.43 -2.30 9.01
N THR A 46 9.38 -3.19 9.32
CA THR A 46 9.95 -3.37 10.65
C THR A 46 10.54 -2.07 11.21
N ALA A 47 11.30 -1.32 10.39
CA ALA A 47 11.90 -0.06 10.82
C ALA A 47 10.81 0.98 11.11
N VAL A 48 9.84 1.12 10.21
CA VAL A 48 8.71 2.05 10.39
C VAL A 48 7.92 1.72 11.65
N ARG A 49 7.62 0.43 11.88
CA ARG A 49 6.91 -0.05 13.06
C ARG A 49 7.68 0.26 14.34
N TYR A 50 8.99 0.05 14.37
CA TYR A 50 9.84 0.37 15.53
C TYR A 50 9.91 1.89 15.77
N GLY A 51 10.06 2.69 14.72
CA GLY A 51 10.02 4.15 14.80
C GLY A 51 8.71 4.67 15.40
N ILE A 52 7.57 4.11 14.98
CA ILE A 52 6.25 4.45 15.53
C ILE A 52 6.18 4.10 17.02
N LEU A 53 6.61 2.89 17.41
CA LEU A 53 6.57 2.43 18.80
C LEU A 53 7.45 3.29 19.71
N SER A 54 8.68 3.57 19.29
CA SER A 54 9.60 4.47 20.01
C SER A 54 9.02 5.87 20.14
N GLY A 55 8.49 6.42 19.05
CA GLY A 55 7.92 7.77 19.05
C GLY A 55 6.66 7.89 19.91
N LEU A 56 5.83 6.84 20.00
CA LEU A 56 4.69 6.79 20.92
C LEU A 56 5.12 6.71 22.39
N GLU A 57 6.16 5.93 22.70
CA GLU A 57 6.75 5.88 24.04
C GLU A 57 7.27 7.27 24.48
N GLU A 58 7.90 8.00 23.57
CA GLU A 58 8.38 9.38 23.80
C GLU A 58 7.25 10.39 24.08
N LEU A 59 6.00 10.11 23.67
CA LEU A 59 4.85 10.98 23.97
C LEU A 59 4.40 10.89 25.43
N GLY A 60 4.85 9.88 26.17
CA GLY A 60 4.59 9.71 27.59
C GLY A 60 3.51 8.69 27.94
N GLN A 61 3.13 8.68 29.22
CA GLN A 61 2.36 7.58 29.83
C GLN A 61 0.95 7.40 29.24
N ASP A 62 0.34 8.44 28.67
CA ASP A 62 -0.98 8.35 28.04
C ASP A 62 -0.98 7.42 26.81
N TYR A 63 0.20 7.19 26.21
CA TYR A 63 0.42 6.31 25.06
C TYR A 63 1.00 4.94 25.44
N ALA A 64 1.22 4.65 26.73
CA ALA A 64 1.81 3.39 27.20
C ALA A 64 0.97 2.14 26.88
N TYR A 65 -0.30 2.33 26.49
CA TYR A 65 -1.17 1.25 26.02
C TYR A 65 -0.76 0.68 24.66
N TYR A 66 0.04 1.42 23.88
CA TYR A 66 0.38 1.06 22.51
C TYR A 66 1.73 0.32 22.46
N GLY A 67 1.72 -0.89 21.93
CA GLY A 67 2.90 -1.74 21.82
C GLY A 67 2.80 -2.71 20.65
N HIS A 68 3.80 -3.61 20.52
CA HIS A 68 3.79 -4.63 19.46
C HIS A 68 2.50 -5.44 19.41
N HIS A 69 1.95 -5.79 20.57
CA HIS A 69 0.74 -6.60 20.70
C HIS A 69 -0.49 -6.04 20.00
N ASN A 70 -0.63 -4.72 19.88
CA ASN A 70 -1.92 -4.13 19.52
C ASN A 70 -1.88 -3.03 18.44
N ILE A 71 -0.72 -2.70 17.89
CA ILE A 71 -0.63 -1.85 16.70
C ILE A 71 -0.44 -2.75 15.48
N ALA A 72 -1.23 -2.54 14.43
CA ALA A 72 -1.03 -3.11 13.10
C ALA A 72 -0.70 -1.98 12.11
N VAL A 73 0.45 -2.09 11.44
CA VAL A 73 0.94 -1.10 10.47
C VAL A 73 0.75 -1.65 9.07
N THR A 74 -0.33 -1.29 8.37
CA THR A 74 -0.63 -1.85 7.04
C THR A 74 -0.41 -0.81 5.93
N GLY A 75 0.13 -1.24 4.79
CA GLY A 75 0.22 -0.40 3.58
C GLY A 75 -0.97 -0.62 2.64
N THR A 76 -1.39 0.42 1.93
CA THR A 76 -2.32 0.28 0.78
C THR A 76 -1.67 -0.39 -0.43
N HIS A 77 -0.37 -0.64 -0.34
CA HIS A 77 0.43 -1.23 -1.40
C HIS A 77 0.45 -0.36 -2.67
N SER A 78 0.49 0.96 -2.51
CA SER A 78 0.74 1.89 -3.61
C SER A 78 2.18 1.74 -4.12
N HIS A 79 2.33 1.59 -5.44
CA HIS A 79 3.64 1.57 -6.10
C HIS A 79 4.16 2.98 -6.45
N SER A 80 3.35 4.01 -6.18
CA SER A 80 3.61 5.42 -6.54
C SER A 80 4.02 6.29 -5.35
N GLY A 81 4.51 5.69 -4.25
CA GLY A 81 5.11 6.43 -3.13
C GLY A 81 6.64 6.56 -3.21
N PRO A 82 7.26 7.53 -2.51
CA PRO A 82 8.72 7.57 -2.33
C PRO A 82 9.25 6.28 -1.71
N GLY A 83 10.47 5.89 -2.10
CA GLY A 83 11.19 4.73 -1.55
C GLY A 83 12.17 5.08 -0.43
N ALA A 84 13.12 4.18 -0.20
CA ALA A 84 14.25 4.34 0.73
C ALA A 84 13.89 4.37 2.23
N TRP A 85 12.98 3.52 2.70
CA TRP A 85 12.60 3.45 4.13
C TRP A 85 12.42 2.02 4.67
N LEU A 86 12.62 1.01 3.83
CA LEU A 86 12.48 -0.41 4.20
C LEU A 86 13.69 -0.89 5.02
N ASN A 87 13.46 -1.74 6.02
CA ASN A 87 14.49 -2.18 6.97
C ASN A 87 15.59 -3.04 6.35
N TYR A 88 15.26 -3.90 5.38
CA TYR A 88 16.19 -4.90 4.84
C TYR A 88 16.86 -4.44 3.54
N LEU A 89 18.08 -4.90 3.27
CA LEU A 89 18.90 -4.38 2.16
C LEU A 89 18.32 -4.63 0.77
N LEU A 90 17.74 -5.81 0.52
CA LEU A 90 17.33 -6.19 -0.84
C LEU A 90 16.42 -5.15 -1.52
N PRO A 91 15.32 -4.68 -0.90
CA PRO A 91 14.48 -3.65 -1.51
C PRO A 91 15.10 -2.23 -1.47
N GLN A 92 16.16 -1.99 -0.68
CA GLN A 92 16.87 -0.71 -0.68
C GLN A 92 17.73 -0.53 -1.95
N ILE A 93 18.15 -1.62 -2.62
CA ILE A 93 19.06 -1.57 -3.78
C ILE A 93 18.53 -0.63 -4.87
N THR A 94 17.26 -0.81 -5.26
CA THR A 94 16.62 -0.02 -6.33
C THR A 94 16.29 1.41 -5.88
N SER A 95 16.13 1.62 -4.57
CA SER A 95 15.98 2.94 -3.96
C SER A 95 17.30 3.67 -3.70
N LYS A 96 18.44 3.03 -4.00
CA LYS A 96 19.81 3.54 -3.72
C LYS A 96 20.10 3.71 -2.22
N GLY A 97 19.44 2.93 -1.36
CA GLY A 97 19.69 2.89 0.08
C GLY A 97 18.49 3.31 0.94
N PHE A 98 18.77 3.84 2.13
CA PHE A 98 17.83 4.33 3.12
C PHE A 98 17.93 5.86 3.29
N ASP A 99 16.81 6.57 3.24
CA ASP A 99 16.72 8.03 3.38
C ASP A 99 15.93 8.38 4.64
N GLN A 100 16.59 9.10 5.56
CA GLN A 100 15.99 9.45 6.84
C GLN A 100 14.80 10.40 6.70
N GLN A 101 14.74 11.24 5.66
CA GLN A 101 13.63 12.15 5.43
C GLN A 101 12.38 11.38 4.95
N SER A 102 12.53 10.41 4.03
CA SER A 102 11.45 9.49 3.63
C SER A 102 10.94 8.68 4.82
N TYR A 103 11.85 8.08 5.60
CA TYR A 103 11.51 7.28 6.78
C TYR A 103 10.76 8.11 7.84
N ARG A 104 11.29 9.28 8.20
CA ARG A 104 10.68 10.16 9.22
C ARG A 104 9.32 10.68 8.78
N ALA A 105 9.13 11.02 7.51
CA ALA A 105 7.83 11.45 7.00
C ALA A 105 6.72 10.42 7.26
N ILE A 106 7.03 9.13 7.10
CA ILE A 106 6.09 8.03 7.37
C ILE A 106 5.88 7.86 8.88
N VAL A 107 6.96 7.77 9.66
CA VAL A 107 6.89 7.55 11.11
C VAL A 107 6.17 8.69 11.83
N ASP A 108 6.57 9.94 11.56
CA ASP A 108 6.01 11.12 12.22
C ASP A 108 4.54 11.32 11.82
N GLY A 109 4.19 11.06 10.55
CA GLY A 109 2.80 11.08 10.07
C GLY A 109 1.93 10.01 10.74
N ALA A 110 2.47 8.80 10.96
CA ALA A 110 1.77 7.72 11.66
C ALA A 110 1.61 8.00 13.15
N ILE A 111 2.62 8.57 13.82
CA ILE A 111 2.51 8.99 15.22
C ILE A 111 1.43 10.09 15.35
N LEU A 112 1.42 11.05 14.43
CA LEU A 112 0.42 12.13 14.43
C LEU A 112 -1.01 11.60 14.21
N SER A 113 -1.20 10.65 13.29
CA SER A 113 -2.53 10.06 13.05
C SER A 113 -3.01 9.24 14.25
N ILE A 114 -2.13 8.46 14.89
CA ILE A 114 -2.44 7.74 16.14
C ILE A 114 -2.78 8.72 17.25
N ARG A 115 -2.01 9.79 17.41
CA ARG A 115 -2.27 10.84 18.39
C ARG A 115 -3.67 11.43 18.22
N ARG A 116 -4.01 11.87 16.99
CA ARG A 116 -5.33 12.43 16.67
C ARG A 116 -6.46 11.44 16.95
N ALA A 117 -6.27 10.17 16.59
CA ALA A 117 -7.25 9.12 16.87
C ALA A 117 -7.38 8.82 18.37
N HIS A 118 -6.27 8.82 19.13
CA HIS A 118 -6.27 8.64 20.58
C HIS A 118 -6.99 9.78 21.30
N GLU A 119 -6.66 11.02 20.96
CA GLU A 119 -7.23 12.23 21.59
C GLU A 119 -8.72 12.43 21.24
N SER A 120 -9.20 11.79 20.18
CA SER A 120 -10.61 11.80 19.76
C SER A 120 -11.39 10.55 20.17
N LEU A 121 -10.80 9.65 20.97
CA LEU A 121 -11.49 8.46 21.48
C LEU A 121 -12.78 8.83 22.20
N ALA A 122 -13.87 8.20 21.80
CA ALA A 122 -15.18 8.41 22.39
C ALA A 122 -16.00 7.11 22.37
N PRO A 123 -16.97 6.95 23.30
CA PRO A 123 -17.95 5.88 23.21
C PRO A 123 -18.69 5.91 21.86
N GLY A 124 -18.91 4.74 21.28
CA GLY A 124 -19.50 4.61 19.96
C GLY A 124 -20.02 3.21 19.65
N HIS A 125 -20.51 3.07 18.43
CA HIS A 125 -21.03 1.83 17.86
C HIS A 125 -20.27 1.47 16.59
N LEU A 126 -19.98 0.18 16.45
CA LEU A 126 -19.39 -0.39 15.25
C LEU A 126 -20.47 -1.16 14.49
N SER A 127 -20.57 -0.94 13.18
CA SER A 127 -21.38 -1.75 12.29
C SER A 127 -20.51 -2.40 11.22
N ILE A 128 -20.80 -3.65 10.87
CA ILE A 128 -20.03 -4.39 9.88
C ILE A 128 -20.94 -4.90 8.76
N GLY A 129 -20.45 -4.83 7.53
CA GLY A 129 -21.15 -5.38 6.37
C GLY A 129 -20.19 -5.76 5.26
N SER A 130 -20.73 -6.40 4.23
CA SER A 130 -19.97 -6.75 3.02
C SER A 130 -20.78 -6.43 1.78
N THR A 131 -20.08 -6.09 0.69
CA THR A 131 -20.66 -5.84 -0.63
C THR A 131 -19.74 -6.39 -1.71
N LYS A 132 -20.27 -6.61 -2.91
CA LYS A 132 -19.48 -7.00 -4.07
C LYS A 132 -18.91 -5.77 -4.79
N VAL A 133 -17.65 -5.89 -5.21
CA VAL A 133 -16.93 -4.93 -6.05
C VAL A 133 -16.52 -5.64 -7.34
N PHE A 134 -17.11 -5.22 -8.46
CA PHE A 134 -16.84 -5.80 -9.78
C PHE A 134 -15.94 -4.90 -10.60
N GLY A 135 -15.17 -5.49 -11.51
CA GLY A 135 -14.34 -4.75 -12.47
C GLY A 135 -13.21 -3.93 -11.85
N ALA A 136 -12.87 -4.13 -10.57
CA ALA A 136 -11.74 -3.46 -9.92
C ALA A 136 -10.48 -4.34 -9.84
N ASN A 137 -10.61 -5.65 -10.05
CA ASN A 137 -9.49 -6.60 -10.02
C ASN A 137 -9.67 -7.78 -11.00
N ILE A 138 -8.54 -8.34 -11.45
CA ILE A 138 -8.41 -9.63 -12.15
C ILE A 138 -7.25 -10.44 -11.56
N ASN A 139 -7.19 -11.74 -11.82
CA ASN A 139 -6.03 -12.55 -11.42
C ASN A 139 -4.90 -12.41 -12.45
N ARG A 140 -3.72 -11.96 -12.03
CA ARG A 140 -2.54 -11.77 -12.91
C ARG A 140 -1.68 -13.03 -13.09
N SER A 141 -1.99 -14.08 -12.33
CA SER A 141 -1.32 -15.38 -12.33
C SER A 141 -2.34 -16.52 -12.36
N LEU A 142 -3.36 -16.38 -13.21
CA LEU A 142 -4.48 -17.33 -13.31
C LEU A 142 -4.01 -18.78 -13.53
N TYR A 143 -2.93 -19.00 -14.28
CA TYR A 143 -2.32 -20.32 -14.45
C TYR A 143 -1.91 -20.96 -13.13
N ALA A 144 -1.33 -20.19 -12.21
CA ALA A 144 -0.97 -20.66 -10.88
C ALA A 144 -2.20 -20.93 -10.02
N TYR A 145 -3.20 -20.04 -10.06
CA TYR A 145 -4.47 -20.24 -9.35
C TYR A 145 -5.15 -21.56 -9.75
N LEU A 146 -5.12 -21.92 -11.04
CA LEU A 146 -5.72 -23.17 -11.55
C LEU A 146 -5.04 -24.44 -11.04
N ALA A 147 -3.82 -24.36 -10.50
CA ALA A 147 -3.14 -25.49 -9.87
C ALA A 147 -3.76 -25.89 -8.52
N ASN A 148 -4.49 -24.98 -7.85
CA ASN A 148 -5.24 -25.33 -6.65
C ASN A 148 -6.33 -26.38 -6.98
N PRO A 149 -6.67 -27.27 -6.02
CA PRO A 149 -7.65 -28.34 -6.24
C PRO A 149 -8.97 -27.83 -6.84
N GLU A 150 -9.47 -28.52 -7.87
CA GLU A 150 -10.69 -28.11 -8.56
C GLU A 150 -11.91 -28.02 -7.62
N GLU A 151 -12.03 -28.98 -6.70
CA GLU A 151 -13.08 -28.97 -5.67
C GLU A 151 -13.01 -27.76 -4.72
N GLU A 152 -11.82 -27.18 -4.52
CA GLU A 152 -11.64 -25.98 -3.73
C GLU A 152 -12.04 -24.75 -4.53
N ARG A 153 -11.56 -24.65 -5.77
CA ARG A 153 -11.88 -23.54 -6.68
C ARG A 153 -13.38 -23.45 -6.96
N ALA A 154 -14.07 -24.59 -7.11
CA ALA A 154 -15.51 -24.66 -7.38
C ALA A 154 -16.36 -24.01 -6.28
N ARG A 155 -15.88 -23.92 -5.03
CA ARG A 155 -16.59 -23.26 -3.91
C ARG A 155 -16.72 -21.74 -4.09
N TYR A 156 -15.84 -21.15 -4.91
CA TYR A 156 -15.77 -19.70 -5.10
C TYR A 156 -16.23 -19.24 -6.48
N ASN A 157 -16.54 -20.18 -7.39
CA ASN A 157 -17.07 -19.87 -8.71
C ASN A 157 -18.58 -19.69 -8.64
N ILE A 158 -19.04 -18.44 -8.68
CA ILE A 158 -20.45 -18.07 -8.49
C ILE A 158 -21.11 -17.69 -9.82
N SER A 159 -20.39 -16.99 -10.71
CA SER A 159 -20.90 -16.54 -12.00
C SER A 159 -19.76 -16.20 -12.96
N SER A 160 -20.05 -15.85 -14.22
CA SER A 160 -19.03 -15.40 -15.17
C SER A 160 -18.31 -14.10 -14.75
N GLY A 161 -18.95 -13.25 -13.92
CA GLY A 161 -18.35 -12.04 -13.36
C GLY A 161 -17.70 -12.22 -11.98
N ASP A 162 -17.88 -13.40 -11.37
CA ASP A 162 -17.32 -13.83 -10.07
C ASP A 162 -16.91 -15.31 -10.21
N ASP A 163 -15.89 -15.54 -11.01
CA ASP A 163 -15.37 -16.88 -11.35
C ASP A 163 -14.52 -17.50 -10.23
N GLY A 164 -14.38 -16.77 -9.12
CA GLY A 164 -13.59 -17.16 -7.96
C GLY A 164 -12.09 -16.97 -8.13
N SER A 165 -11.56 -16.54 -9.28
CA SER A 165 -10.11 -16.34 -9.47
C SER A 165 -9.53 -15.19 -8.63
N VAL A 166 -10.37 -14.24 -8.21
CA VAL A 166 -10.07 -13.19 -7.24
C VAL A 166 -11.24 -12.99 -6.31
N GLU A 167 -11.04 -12.38 -5.14
CA GLU A 167 -12.16 -12.01 -4.28
C GLU A 167 -12.87 -10.75 -4.77
N LYS A 168 -14.21 -10.80 -4.77
CA LYS A 168 -15.08 -9.68 -5.08
C LYS A 168 -15.70 -9.04 -3.85
N ASP A 169 -15.58 -9.67 -2.68
CA ASP A 169 -16.16 -9.16 -1.44
C ASP A 169 -15.30 -8.08 -0.81
N LEU A 170 -15.86 -6.87 -0.67
CA LEU A 170 -15.35 -5.81 0.17
C LEU A 170 -16.05 -5.90 1.52
N THR A 171 -15.28 -6.01 2.60
CA THR A 171 -15.80 -5.91 3.97
C THR A 171 -15.60 -4.50 4.50
N LEU A 172 -16.62 -3.92 5.14
CA LEU A 172 -16.62 -2.55 5.67
C LEU A 172 -16.99 -2.56 7.15
N LEU A 173 -16.18 -1.89 7.96
CA LEU A 173 -16.44 -1.54 9.35
C LEU A 173 -16.75 -0.03 9.43
N LYS A 174 -17.93 0.33 9.92
CA LYS A 174 -18.39 1.71 10.10
C LYS A 174 -18.31 2.10 11.57
N PHE A 175 -17.79 3.31 11.83
CA PHE A 175 -17.63 3.88 13.16
C PHE A 175 -18.64 5.00 13.37
N GLN A 176 -19.46 4.91 14.41
CA GLN A 176 -20.44 5.93 14.78
C GLN A 176 -20.23 6.36 16.23
N ARG A 177 -20.16 7.66 16.46
CA ARG A 177 -20.01 8.24 17.79
C ARG A 177 -21.36 8.27 18.50
N ALA A 178 -21.39 7.87 19.77
CA ALA A 178 -22.63 7.76 20.54
C ALA A 178 -23.20 9.12 20.98
N SER A 179 -22.34 10.15 21.13
CA SER A 179 -22.75 11.45 21.69
C SER A 179 -23.70 12.24 20.79
N ASP A 180 -23.57 12.08 19.47
CA ASP A 180 -24.32 12.84 18.47
C ASP A 180 -24.85 11.97 17.31
N GLY A 181 -24.56 10.66 17.33
CA GLY A 181 -24.97 9.75 16.26
C GLY A 181 -24.24 9.96 14.94
N LYS A 182 -23.19 10.80 14.90
CA LYS A 182 -22.43 11.06 13.67
C LYS A 182 -21.45 9.93 13.38
N ASN A 183 -21.36 9.55 12.11
CA ASN A 183 -20.35 8.62 11.63
C ASN A 183 -19.00 9.33 11.58
N ILE A 184 -17.96 8.72 12.15
CA ILE A 184 -16.61 9.31 12.24
C ILE A 184 -15.62 8.66 11.26
N GLY A 185 -15.97 7.52 10.67
CA GLY A 185 -15.15 6.90 9.66
C GLY A 185 -15.63 5.54 9.20
N VAL A 186 -14.94 5.02 8.18
CA VAL A 186 -15.08 3.65 7.69
C VAL A 186 -13.71 3.03 7.47
N LEU A 187 -13.59 1.73 7.70
CA LEU A 187 -12.41 0.93 7.37
C LEU A 187 -12.85 -0.24 6.50
N THR A 188 -12.17 -0.46 5.38
CA THR A 188 -12.52 -1.49 4.40
C THR A 188 -11.35 -2.42 4.09
N TRP A 189 -11.66 -3.65 3.69
CA TRP A 189 -10.71 -4.65 3.18
C TRP A 189 -11.19 -5.18 1.84
N PHE A 190 -10.36 -5.02 0.80
CA PHE A 190 -10.63 -5.53 -0.54
C PHE A 190 -9.31 -5.71 -1.31
N PRO A 191 -9.07 -6.83 -2.01
CA PRO A 191 -7.80 -7.03 -2.70
C PRO A 191 -7.80 -6.36 -4.09
N THR A 192 -7.02 -5.29 -4.23
CA THR A 192 -6.76 -4.64 -5.55
C THR A 192 -5.41 -3.97 -5.49
N HIS A 193 -4.42 -4.55 -6.16
CA HIS A 193 -3.04 -4.10 -6.11
C HIS A 193 -2.87 -2.62 -6.49
N GLY A 194 -1.98 -1.90 -5.81
CA GLY A 194 -1.77 -0.46 -6.02
C GLY A 194 -0.84 -0.16 -7.20
N THR A 195 -1.17 -0.73 -8.37
CA THR A 195 -0.40 -0.68 -9.62
C THR A 195 -1.26 -0.17 -10.79
N SER A 196 -2.27 0.67 -10.51
CA SER A 196 -3.04 1.31 -11.57
C SER A 196 -2.25 2.43 -12.24
N VAL A 197 -1.46 3.17 -11.45
CA VAL A 197 -0.48 4.12 -11.96
C VAL A 197 0.76 3.35 -12.40
N LEU A 198 1.16 3.50 -13.65
CA LEU A 198 2.16 2.65 -14.31
C LEU A 198 3.59 2.95 -13.83
N GLY A 199 4.51 2.00 -14.03
CA GLY A 199 5.91 2.13 -13.61
C GLY A 199 6.70 3.29 -14.24
N ASN A 200 6.23 3.84 -15.36
CA ASN A 200 6.82 5.03 -15.99
C ASN A 200 6.31 6.37 -15.41
N ASN A 201 5.39 6.33 -14.43
CA ASN A 201 4.96 7.49 -13.68
C ASN A 201 5.97 7.87 -12.60
N THR A 202 6.17 9.17 -12.42
CA THR A 202 7.10 9.78 -11.47
C THR A 202 6.41 10.69 -10.45
N LEU A 203 5.08 10.81 -10.49
CA LEU A 203 4.31 11.64 -9.57
C LEU A 203 3.79 10.81 -8.40
N VAL A 204 3.99 11.32 -7.18
CA VAL A 204 3.52 10.67 -5.96
C VAL A 204 1.98 10.58 -5.93
N SER A 205 1.45 9.40 -5.55
CA SER A 205 0.02 9.20 -5.28
C SER A 205 -0.27 7.98 -4.39
N GLY A 206 -1.45 7.96 -3.74
CA GLY A 206 -1.94 6.80 -2.99
C GLY A 206 -2.51 5.68 -3.87
N ASP A 207 -2.34 5.77 -5.19
CA ASP A 207 -2.92 4.88 -6.21
C ASP A 207 -4.45 4.68 -6.00
N ASN A 208 -5.02 3.57 -6.47
CA ASN A 208 -6.46 3.36 -6.50
C ASN A 208 -7.10 3.34 -5.10
N LYS A 209 -6.37 2.90 -4.06
CA LYS A 209 -6.84 2.91 -2.67
C LYS A 209 -6.89 4.33 -2.10
N GLY A 210 -5.87 5.14 -2.38
CA GLY A 210 -5.84 6.56 -2.04
C GLY A 210 -6.94 7.35 -2.73
N VAL A 211 -7.23 7.04 -4.01
CA VAL A 211 -8.40 7.60 -4.72
C VAL A 211 -9.70 7.20 -4.04
N ALA A 212 -9.88 5.91 -3.72
CA ALA A 212 -11.13 5.45 -3.11
C ALA A 212 -11.40 6.13 -1.76
N ALA A 213 -10.34 6.29 -0.93
CA ALA A 213 -10.41 7.03 0.32
C ALA A 213 -10.76 8.51 0.10
N TYR A 214 -10.06 9.18 -0.83
CA TYR A 214 -10.30 10.57 -1.21
C TYR A 214 -11.75 10.80 -1.68
N LEU A 215 -12.25 9.95 -2.58
CA LEU A 215 -13.63 10.04 -3.07
C LEU A 215 -14.64 9.86 -1.94
N PHE A 216 -14.38 8.92 -1.02
CA PHE A 216 -15.27 8.69 0.12
C PHE A 216 -15.29 9.89 1.06
N GLU A 217 -14.13 10.38 1.48
CA GLU A 217 -13.97 11.53 2.38
C GLU A 217 -14.63 12.78 1.78
N LYS A 218 -14.44 13.04 0.48
CA LYS A 218 -15.13 14.14 -0.22
C LYS A 218 -16.65 13.94 -0.29
N SER A 219 -17.13 12.71 -0.49
CA SER A 219 -18.57 12.41 -0.65
C SER A 219 -19.42 12.64 0.59
N VAL A 220 -18.79 12.79 1.77
CA VAL A 220 -19.48 13.01 3.05
C VAL A 220 -19.37 14.45 3.54
N ILE A 221 -18.65 15.32 2.83
CA ILE A 221 -18.58 16.74 3.18
C ILE A 221 -20.00 17.34 3.08
N GLY A 222 -20.48 17.93 4.17
CA GLY A 222 -21.83 18.49 4.26
C GLY A 222 -22.95 17.44 4.47
N ASP A 223 -22.61 16.16 4.64
CA ASP A 223 -23.56 15.12 5.06
C ASP A 223 -23.83 15.25 6.56
N ASP A 224 -25.07 15.55 6.94
CA ASP A 224 -25.48 15.71 8.35
C ASP A 224 -25.21 14.47 9.21
N THR A 225 -25.13 13.28 8.59
CA THR A 225 -24.85 12.02 9.28
C THR A 225 -23.36 11.78 9.51
N ALA A 226 -22.47 12.55 8.90
CA ALA A 226 -21.03 12.44 9.05
C ALA A 226 -20.48 13.53 9.99
N ALA A 227 -19.44 13.18 10.74
CA ALA A 227 -18.68 14.13 11.54
C ALA A 227 -17.68 14.88 10.67
N ASP A 228 -17.38 16.12 11.07
CA ASP A 228 -16.21 16.83 10.55
C ASP A 228 -14.95 16.00 10.85
N GLY A 229 -14.03 15.93 9.89
CA GLY A 229 -12.82 15.10 10.01
C GLY A 229 -13.08 13.59 9.83
N PHE A 230 -14.16 13.20 9.15
CA PHE A 230 -14.42 11.80 8.77
C PHE A 230 -13.21 11.15 8.07
N VAL A 231 -12.85 9.93 8.48
CA VAL A 231 -11.71 9.18 7.91
C VAL A 231 -12.19 7.93 7.15
N ALA A 232 -11.74 7.76 5.90
CA ALA A 232 -12.03 6.56 5.10
C ALA A 232 -10.77 5.73 4.82
N GLY A 233 -10.66 4.56 5.43
CA GLY A 233 -9.55 3.63 5.24
C GLY A 233 -9.89 2.57 4.18
N PHE A 234 -9.10 2.51 3.11
CA PHE A 234 -9.17 1.43 2.11
C PHE A 234 -7.94 0.53 2.22
N SER A 235 -8.03 -0.47 3.09
CA SER A 235 -6.95 -1.42 3.29
C SER A 235 -6.93 -2.48 2.20
N GLN A 236 -5.73 -3.00 1.95
CA GLN A 236 -5.56 -4.19 1.15
C GLN A 236 -6.05 -5.43 1.90
N ALA A 237 -6.32 -6.48 1.13
CA ALA A 237 -6.58 -7.81 1.66
C ALA A 237 -5.51 -8.80 1.16
N ASN A 238 -5.90 -10.03 0.82
CA ASN A 238 -5.04 -11.00 0.11
C ASN A 238 -4.81 -10.57 -1.35
N VAL A 239 -3.85 -9.66 -1.55
CA VAL A 239 -3.65 -8.92 -2.81
C VAL A 239 -2.65 -9.58 -3.78
N GLY A 240 -1.95 -10.64 -3.38
CA GLY A 240 -0.71 -11.09 -4.02
C GLY A 240 -0.81 -11.45 -5.51
N ASP A 241 -1.94 -11.98 -5.96
CA ASP A 241 -2.17 -12.34 -7.37
C ASP A 241 -3.27 -11.50 -8.04
N THR A 242 -3.67 -10.40 -7.42
CA THR A 242 -4.67 -9.48 -7.98
C THR A 242 -4.01 -8.35 -8.76
N SER A 243 -4.66 -7.88 -9.82
CA SER A 243 -4.22 -6.71 -10.59
C SER A 243 -5.41 -5.76 -10.84
N PRO A 244 -5.21 -4.43 -10.76
CA PRO A 244 -6.23 -3.44 -11.11
C PRO A 244 -6.37 -3.26 -12.64
N ASN A 245 -5.47 -3.85 -13.43
CA ASN A 245 -5.42 -3.69 -14.88
C ASN A 245 -6.38 -4.67 -15.56
N VAL A 246 -7.67 -4.40 -15.38
CA VAL A 246 -8.77 -5.35 -15.63
C VAL A 246 -9.04 -5.72 -17.09
N LEU A 247 -8.35 -5.12 -18.06
CA LEU A 247 -8.47 -5.52 -19.48
C LEU A 247 -7.48 -6.63 -19.88
N GLY A 248 -6.72 -7.16 -18.91
CA GLY A 248 -5.80 -8.28 -19.11
C GLY A 248 -4.44 -7.84 -19.65
N ALA A 249 -3.55 -8.84 -19.82
CA ALA A 249 -2.18 -8.64 -20.27
C ALA A 249 -2.04 -8.83 -21.78
N TRP A 250 -1.44 -7.84 -22.44
CA TRP A 250 -1.32 -7.78 -23.90
C TRP A 250 0.11 -7.45 -24.32
N CYS A 251 0.46 -7.92 -25.50
CA CYS A 251 1.75 -7.65 -26.10
C CYS A 251 1.82 -6.27 -26.77
N GLU A 252 2.82 -5.50 -26.36
CA GLU A 252 3.21 -4.21 -26.94
C GLU A 252 4.33 -4.37 -27.98
N ASP A 253 4.27 -5.45 -28.76
CA ASP A 253 5.19 -5.77 -29.86
C ASP A 253 4.60 -5.49 -31.25
N GLY A 254 3.40 -4.90 -31.30
CA GLY A 254 2.65 -4.64 -32.52
C GLY A 254 1.74 -5.78 -32.99
N THR A 255 1.78 -6.95 -32.34
CA THR A 255 0.92 -8.09 -32.70
C THR A 255 -0.53 -7.90 -32.26
N GLY A 256 -0.75 -7.13 -31.19
CA GLY A 256 -2.07 -6.97 -30.57
C GLY A 256 -2.61 -8.28 -29.97
N GLN A 257 -1.76 -9.26 -29.67
CA GLN A 257 -2.14 -10.51 -29.02
C GLN A 257 -2.11 -10.39 -27.49
N MET A 258 -2.87 -11.25 -26.80
CA MET A 258 -2.71 -11.43 -25.37
C MET A 258 -1.37 -12.09 -25.08
N CYS A 259 -0.78 -11.80 -23.92
CA CYS A 259 0.44 -12.49 -23.50
C CYS A 259 0.20 -13.99 -23.34
N SER A 260 1.28 -14.78 -23.42
CA SER A 260 1.21 -16.21 -23.13
C SER A 260 0.67 -16.46 -21.72
N PHE A 261 -0.22 -17.45 -21.61
CA PHE A 261 -0.96 -17.74 -20.39
C PHE A 261 -0.05 -18.22 -19.24
N GLU A 262 0.92 -19.06 -19.56
CA GLU A 262 1.78 -19.73 -18.57
C GLU A 262 2.94 -18.82 -18.14
N ASN A 263 3.56 -18.09 -19.08
CA ASN A 263 4.85 -17.43 -18.85
C ASN A 263 4.78 -15.89 -18.91
N SER A 264 3.64 -15.33 -19.34
CA SER A 264 3.46 -13.88 -19.56
C SER A 264 4.51 -13.28 -20.51
N THR A 265 4.68 -13.95 -21.64
CA THR A 265 5.63 -13.58 -22.70
C THR A 265 4.92 -13.20 -24.00
N CYS A 266 5.66 -12.53 -24.88
CA CYS A 266 5.22 -12.13 -26.21
C CYS A 266 5.88 -12.95 -27.32
N SER A 267 5.69 -12.54 -28.58
CA SER A 267 6.14 -13.29 -29.77
C SER A 267 7.66 -13.57 -29.81
N ASP A 268 8.46 -12.76 -29.11
CA ASP A 268 9.90 -12.93 -28.94
C ASP A 268 10.30 -13.82 -27.76
N GLY A 269 9.32 -14.43 -27.07
CA GLY A 269 9.52 -15.27 -25.89
C GLY A 269 9.87 -14.49 -24.63
N ARG A 270 9.73 -13.16 -24.64
CA ARG A 270 10.17 -12.26 -23.55
C ARG A 270 9.00 -11.60 -22.83
N SER A 271 9.19 -11.26 -21.56
CA SER A 271 8.16 -10.69 -20.67
C SER A 271 8.05 -9.17 -20.77
N GLN A 272 9.11 -8.49 -21.21
CA GLN A 272 9.25 -7.02 -21.22
C GLN A 272 8.14 -6.28 -21.95
N LYS A 273 7.54 -6.90 -22.96
CA LYS A 273 6.46 -6.29 -23.76
C LYS A 273 5.07 -6.76 -23.33
N CYS A 274 4.98 -7.61 -22.32
CA CYS A 274 3.72 -8.08 -21.78
C CYS A 274 3.23 -7.12 -20.69
N HIS A 275 2.28 -6.25 -21.04
CA HIS A 275 1.74 -5.25 -20.12
C HIS A 275 0.24 -5.45 -19.89
N ALA A 276 -0.16 -5.39 -18.62
CA ALA A 276 -1.55 -5.37 -18.22
C ALA A 276 -2.16 -3.99 -18.50
N ARG A 277 -3.42 -3.99 -18.96
CA ARG A 277 -4.13 -2.76 -19.37
C ARG A 277 -5.23 -2.38 -18.41
N GLY A 278 -5.17 -1.17 -17.87
CA GLY A 278 -6.26 -0.55 -17.11
C GLY A 278 -7.45 -0.15 -17.99
N PRO A 279 -8.60 0.23 -17.38
CA PRO A 279 -9.81 0.63 -18.11
C PRO A 279 -9.60 1.74 -19.14
N PHE A 280 -8.64 2.63 -18.87
CA PHE A 280 -8.29 3.78 -19.71
C PHE A 280 -6.87 3.68 -20.27
N PHE A 281 -6.39 2.48 -20.61
CA PHE A 281 -5.01 2.26 -21.11
C PHE A 281 -4.59 3.08 -22.34
N ARG A 282 -5.55 3.65 -23.09
CA ARG A 282 -5.29 4.51 -24.24
C ARG A 282 -5.05 5.97 -23.85
N ALA A 283 -5.37 6.35 -22.62
CA ALA A 283 -5.07 7.69 -22.12
C ALA A 283 -3.55 7.84 -21.97
N ASN A 284 -2.99 8.93 -22.50
CA ASN A 284 -1.57 9.21 -22.38
C ASN A 284 -1.28 9.97 -21.08
N ASP A 285 -1.54 9.30 -19.95
CA ASP A 285 -1.50 9.90 -18.61
C ASP A 285 -0.81 9.01 -17.58
N LYS A 286 -0.03 8.04 -18.06
CA LYS A 286 0.74 7.08 -17.28
C LYS A 286 -0.12 6.27 -16.29
N GLY A 287 -1.39 6.02 -16.65
CA GLY A 287 -2.33 5.19 -15.88
C GLY A 287 -3.19 5.97 -14.88
N THR A 288 -3.06 7.29 -14.79
CA THR A 288 -3.79 8.07 -13.78
C THR A 288 -5.31 8.07 -13.98
N SER A 289 -5.83 8.09 -15.20
CA SER A 289 -7.28 7.89 -15.45
C SER A 289 -7.75 6.49 -15.07
N SER A 290 -6.94 5.47 -15.36
CA SER A 290 -7.24 4.08 -14.95
C SER A 290 -7.26 3.95 -13.43
N CYS A 291 -6.31 4.58 -12.75
CA CYS A 291 -6.24 4.65 -11.30
C CYS A 291 -7.48 5.30 -10.69
N PHE A 292 -7.89 6.45 -11.22
CA PHE A 292 -9.08 7.14 -10.72
C PHE A 292 -10.33 6.27 -10.83
N GLU A 293 -10.50 5.62 -11.99
CA GLU A 293 -11.62 4.71 -12.26
C GLU A 293 -11.62 3.47 -11.35
N ILE A 294 -10.47 2.83 -11.14
CA ILE A 294 -10.39 1.67 -10.26
C ILE A 294 -10.65 2.07 -8.80
N GLY A 295 -10.21 3.26 -8.37
CA GLY A 295 -10.55 3.80 -7.05
C GLY A 295 -12.06 4.06 -6.93
N LYS A 296 -12.68 4.66 -7.96
CA LYS A 296 -14.13 4.87 -8.03
C LYS A 296 -14.93 3.57 -7.92
N ARG A 297 -14.52 2.51 -8.63
CA ARG A 297 -15.17 1.18 -8.59
C ARG A 297 -15.16 0.55 -7.19
N GLN A 298 -14.20 0.90 -6.34
CA GLN A 298 -14.17 0.48 -4.95
C GLN A 298 -15.00 1.38 -4.04
N PHE A 299 -14.91 2.70 -4.26
CA PHE A 299 -15.65 3.71 -3.51
C PHE A 299 -17.17 3.55 -3.65
N GLU A 300 -17.71 3.38 -4.86
CA GLU A 300 -19.16 3.41 -5.09
C GLU A 300 -19.92 2.31 -4.33
N PRO A 301 -19.53 1.01 -4.41
CA PRO A 301 -20.17 -0.03 -3.60
C PRO A 301 -19.98 0.19 -2.09
N ALA A 302 -18.80 0.65 -1.66
CA ALA A 302 -18.53 0.94 -0.25
C ALA A 302 -19.44 2.06 0.29
N LYS A 303 -19.62 3.13 -0.49
CA LYS A 303 -20.53 4.25 -0.16
C LYS A 303 -21.98 3.78 -0.13
N HIS A 304 -22.38 2.92 -1.08
CA HIS A 304 -23.71 2.31 -1.06
C HIS A 304 -23.95 1.50 0.22
N LEU A 305 -23.01 0.63 0.58
CA LEU A 305 -23.06 -0.17 1.82
C LEU A 305 -23.08 0.72 3.08
N TYR A 306 -22.29 1.80 3.11
CA TYR A 306 -22.34 2.79 4.19
C TYR A 306 -23.74 3.39 4.35
N SER A 307 -24.37 3.81 3.24
CA SER A 307 -25.73 4.35 3.25
C SER A 307 -26.77 3.31 3.73
N GLN A 308 -26.62 2.04 3.33
CA GLN A 308 -27.45 0.95 3.84
C GLN A 308 -27.27 0.76 5.36
N LEU A 309 -26.03 0.75 5.86
CA LEU A 309 -25.72 0.62 7.28
C LEU A 309 -26.13 1.84 8.12
N ASN A 310 -26.38 3.01 7.50
CA ASN A 310 -27.01 4.14 8.17
C ASN A 310 -28.50 3.88 8.41
N GLN A 311 -29.19 3.17 7.51
CA GLN A 311 -30.61 2.88 7.61
C GLN A 311 -30.88 1.62 8.44
N SER A 312 -30.07 0.58 8.25
CA SER A 312 -30.19 -0.71 8.93
C SER A 312 -28.81 -1.15 9.43
N PRO A 313 -28.36 -0.65 10.61
CA PRO A 313 -27.08 -1.01 11.18
C PRO A 313 -26.99 -2.51 11.47
N ASN A 314 -25.87 -3.14 11.10
CA ASN A 314 -25.52 -4.48 11.53
C ASN A 314 -24.40 -4.42 12.59
N PRO A 315 -24.73 -4.33 13.88
CA PRO A 315 -23.75 -4.06 14.92
C PRO A 315 -22.74 -5.21 15.05
N VAL A 316 -21.47 -4.87 15.26
CA VAL A 316 -20.46 -5.84 15.71
C VAL A 316 -20.91 -6.39 17.06
N ARG A 317 -21.10 -7.71 17.16
CA ARG A 317 -21.52 -8.39 18.38
C ARG A 317 -20.32 -8.90 19.15
N GLY A 318 -20.50 -9.08 20.45
CA GLY A 318 -19.40 -9.36 21.38
C GLY A 318 -18.77 -8.07 21.89
N ARG A 319 -18.24 -8.11 23.11
CA ARG A 319 -17.66 -6.93 23.77
C ARG A 319 -16.14 -6.88 23.69
N MET A 320 -15.50 -7.99 23.31
CA MET A 320 -14.07 -8.19 23.47
C MET A 320 -13.27 -7.38 22.47
N VAL A 321 -12.28 -6.63 22.97
CA VAL A 321 -11.19 -6.10 22.16
C VAL A 321 -9.92 -6.80 22.61
N LYS A 322 -9.38 -7.69 21.79
CA LYS A 322 -8.18 -8.46 22.14
C LYS A 322 -7.24 -8.55 20.96
N SER A 323 -5.98 -8.82 21.23
CA SER A 323 -5.01 -9.09 20.19
C SER A 323 -3.90 -9.98 20.73
N PHE A 324 -3.21 -10.65 19.82
CA PHE A 324 -1.92 -11.25 20.11
C PHE A 324 -0.91 -10.80 19.07
N HIS A 325 0.36 -10.81 19.46
CA HIS A 325 1.50 -10.63 18.58
C HIS A 325 2.65 -11.49 19.10
N THR A 326 3.34 -12.17 18.20
CA THR A 326 4.67 -12.72 18.46
C THR A 326 5.55 -12.45 17.25
N PHE A 327 6.85 -12.36 17.47
CA PHE A 327 7.79 -12.61 16.40
C PHE A 327 7.99 -14.12 16.23
N HIS A 328 8.15 -14.56 14.99
CA HIS A 328 8.39 -15.96 14.67
C HIS A 328 9.55 -16.07 13.69
N ASN A 329 10.46 -17.01 13.93
CA ASN A 329 11.55 -17.29 12.99
C ASN A 329 11.10 -18.33 11.97
N MET A 330 10.88 -17.88 10.73
CA MET A 330 10.47 -18.72 9.60
C MET A 330 11.62 -19.53 9.00
N SER A 331 12.88 -19.34 9.40
CA SER A 331 13.97 -20.18 8.89
C SER A 331 14.02 -21.51 9.64
N ASN A 332 14.01 -22.63 8.91
CA ASN A 332 14.12 -23.98 9.45
C ASN A 332 13.05 -24.32 10.51
N TYR A 333 11.83 -23.78 10.34
CA TYR A 333 10.73 -24.03 11.27
C TYR A 333 10.02 -25.34 10.93
N ARG A 334 10.10 -26.30 11.85
CA ARG A 334 9.46 -27.61 11.73
C ARG A 334 8.09 -27.64 12.39
N PHE A 335 7.12 -28.20 11.70
CA PHE A 335 5.76 -28.34 12.19
C PHE A 335 5.01 -29.47 11.47
N GLU A 336 3.91 -29.92 12.05
CA GLU A 336 3.04 -30.93 11.44
C GLU A 336 1.92 -30.25 10.64
N LEU A 337 1.71 -30.74 9.42
CA LEU A 337 0.51 -30.45 8.63
C LEU A 337 -0.72 -31.15 9.23
N PRO A 338 -1.95 -30.74 8.89
CA PRO A 338 -3.18 -31.37 9.42
C PRO A 338 -3.31 -32.87 9.14
N ASN A 339 -2.59 -33.40 8.15
CA ASN A 339 -2.54 -34.83 7.81
C ASN A 339 -1.48 -35.62 8.63
N GLY A 340 -0.75 -34.96 9.53
CA GLY A 340 0.31 -35.55 10.35
C GLY A 340 1.69 -35.59 9.70
N THR A 341 1.86 -35.07 8.49
CA THR A 341 3.18 -34.99 7.85
C THR A 341 4.01 -33.88 8.50
N GLU A 342 5.20 -34.23 9.01
CA GLU A 342 6.20 -33.25 9.46
C GLU A 342 6.85 -32.57 8.24
N VAL A 343 6.84 -31.24 8.23
CA VAL A 343 7.42 -30.40 7.19
C VAL A 343 8.28 -29.31 7.82
N GLU A 344 9.09 -28.65 6.98
CA GLU A 344 9.99 -27.57 7.41
C GLU A 344 9.92 -26.40 6.43
N THR A 345 10.02 -25.16 6.93
CA THR A 345 10.24 -23.96 6.10
C THR A 345 11.73 -23.68 5.89
N CYS A 346 12.05 -22.90 4.86
CA CYS A 346 13.42 -22.62 4.46
C CYS A 346 13.89 -21.22 4.92
N PRO A 347 15.19 -21.00 5.12
CA PRO A 347 15.77 -19.66 5.09
C PRO A 347 15.38 -18.94 3.79
N ALA A 348 15.15 -17.63 3.87
CA ALA A 348 14.60 -16.86 2.75
C ALA A 348 15.39 -17.00 1.43
N ALA A 349 14.70 -17.26 0.32
CA ALA A 349 15.29 -17.20 -1.01
C ALA A 349 14.27 -16.83 -2.10
N LEU A 350 14.75 -16.18 -3.15
CA LEU A 350 13.96 -15.76 -4.31
C LEU A 350 14.33 -16.58 -5.54
N GLY A 351 13.33 -16.98 -6.31
CA GLY A 351 13.49 -17.77 -7.52
C GLY A 351 13.81 -16.91 -8.75
N TYR A 352 14.18 -17.54 -9.87
CA TYR A 352 14.45 -16.84 -11.14
C TYR A 352 13.27 -15.97 -11.61
N SER A 353 12.03 -16.47 -11.49
CA SER A 353 10.84 -15.70 -11.92
C SER A 353 10.53 -14.48 -11.05
N PHE A 354 11.20 -14.27 -9.92
CA PHE A 354 11.16 -12.97 -9.22
C PHE A 354 11.69 -11.85 -10.13
N ALA A 355 12.76 -12.10 -10.90
CA ALA A 355 13.35 -11.08 -11.76
C ALA A 355 12.55 -10.84 -13.06
N ALA A 356 11.52 -11.67 -13.34
CA ALA A 356 10.62 -11.48 -14.48
C ALA A 356 9.58 -10.38 -14.25
N GLY A 357 9.37 -9.96 -12.99
CA GLY A 357 8.27 -9.06 -12.63
C GLY A 357 6.90 -9.68 -12.96
N THR A 358 5.90 -8.83 -13.13
CA THR A 358 4.54 -9.23 -13.51
C THR A 358 4.08 -8.45 -14.74
N SER A 359 2.90 -8.75 -15.28
CA SER A 359 2.32 -7.93 -16.34
C SER A 359 1.97 -6.50 -15.88
N ASP A 360 1.83 -6.24 -14.57
CA ASP A 360 1.63 -4.88 -14.05
C ASP A 360 2.92 -4.05 -14.08
N GLY A 361 4.07 -4.72 -14.12
CA GLY A 361 5.40 -4.13 -14.08
C GLY A 361 6.43 -5.19 -14.44
N PRO A 362 6.70 -5.41 -15.75
CA PRO A 362 7.59 -6.46 -16.19
C PRO A 362 9.04 -6.14 -15.82
N GLY A 363 9.82 -7.19 -15.59
CA GLY A 363 11.25 -7.09 -15.30
C GLY A 363 12.07 -6.59 -16.50
N ILE A 364 13.32 -6.22 -16.25
CA ILE A 364 14.18 -5.52 -17.22
C ILE A 364 15.12 -6.44 -18.04
N PHE A 365 15.10 -7.76 -17.81
CA PHE A 365 15.99 -8.74 -18.46
C PHE A 365 15.24 -9.98 -18.98
N ASP A 366 15.96 -10.95 -19.51
CA ASP A 366 15.44 -12.17 -20.17
C ASP A 366 14.75 -13.19 -19.24
N PHE A 367 14.30 -12.75 -18.07
CA PHE A 367 13.56 -13.60 -17.13
C PHE A 367 12.09 -13.72 -17.53
N THR A 368 11.58 -14.94 -17.42
CA THR A 368 10.19 -15.31 -17.66
C THR A 368 9.54 -15.83 -16.39
N GLN A 369 8.22 -15.77 -16.31
CA GLN A 369 7.47 -16.41 -15.23
C GLN A 369 7.29 -17.91 -15.53
N HIS A 370 7.14 -18.74 -14.49
CA HIS A 370 6.95 -20.20 -14.56
C HIS A 370 8.21 -20.99 -14.95
N ASP A 371 8.80 -20.71 -16.11
CA ASP A 371 9.93 -21.47 -16.68
C ASP A 371 11.30 -20.81 -16.49
N GLY A 372 11.38 -19.71 -15.76
CA GLY A 372 12.64 -19.01 -15.48
C GLY A 372 13.61 -19.89 -14.68
N ASN A 373 14.79 -20.17 -15.23
CA ASN A 373 15.84 -20.99 -14.60
C ASN A 373 17.21 -20.73 -15.27
N PRO A 374 18.33 -21.30 -14.76
CA PRO A 374 19.66 -21.07 -15.33
C PRO A 374 19.82 -21.49 -16.81
N ASN A 375 18.98 -22.40 -17.32
CA ASN A 375 19.03 -22.87 -18.71
C ASN A 375 18.16 -22.03 -19.65
N THR A 376 17.19 -21.28 -19.12
CA THR A 376 16.28 -20.42 -19.89
C THR A 376 16.66 -18.94 -19.80
N THR A 377 17.70 -18.60 -19.05
CA THR A 377 18.21 -17.25 -18.85
C THR A 377 19.70 -17.16 -19.16
N SER A 378 20.20 -15.94 -19.37
CA SER A 378 21.60 -15.66 -19.63
C SER A 378 22.50 -16.27 -18.53
N PRO A 379 23.56 -17.02 -18.90
CA PRO A 379 24.51 -17.58 -17.94
C PRO A 379 25.21 -16.54 -17.05
N VAL A 380 25.15 -15.25 -17.38
CA VAL A 380 25.69 -14.17 -16.55
C VAL A 380 24.97 -14.11 -15.19
N TRP A 381 23.68 -14.45 -15.13
CA TRP A 381 22.90 -14.34 -13.90
C TRP A 381 23.27 -15.39 -12.85
N SER A 382 23.68 -16.59 -13.26
CA SER A 382 24.21 -17.59 -12.33
C SER A 382 25.57 -17.22 -11.77
N VAL A 383 26.40 -16.50 -12.55
CA VAL A 383 27.66 -15.94 -12.07
C VAL A 383 27.39 -14.81 -11.07
N VAL A 384 26.50 -13.88 -11.39
CA VAL A 384 26.16 -12.74 -10.50
C VAL A 384 25.52 -13.21 -9.19
N SER A 385 24.62 -14.20 -9.23
CA SER A 385 24.07 -14.79 -8.01
C SER A 385 25.10 -15.55 -7.19
N GLY A 386 25.96 -16.34 -7.85
CA GLY A 386 27.05 -17.07 -7.20
C GLY A 386 28.08 -16.16 -6.53
N MET A 387 28.31 -14.96 -7.06
CA MET A 387 29.16 -13.94 -6.43
C MET A 387 28.57 -13.37 -5.14
N LEU A 388 27.24 -13.48 -4.93
CA LEU A 388 26.60 -13.12 -3.66
C LEU A 388 26.68 -14.29 -2.67
N LYS A 389 26.07 -15.42 -3.03
CA LYS A 389 26.09 -16.68 -2.26
C LYS A 389 25.55 -17.81 -3.13
N GLU A 390 26.34 -18.87 -3.30
CA GLU A 390 25.88 -20.08 -3.98
C GLU A 390 24.92 -20.88 -3.07
N PRO A 391 23.72 -21.25 -3.54
CA PRO A 391 22.77 -22.00 -2.72
C PRO A 391 23.30 -23.40 -2.38
N SER A 392 23.22 -23.78 -1.10
CA SER A 392 23.63 -25.12 -0.66
C SER A 392 22.70 -26.21 -1.20
N GLY A 393 23.15 -27.47 -1.21
CA GLY A 393 22.30 -28.61 -1.59
C GLY A 393 21.05 -28.73 -0.71
N ALA A 394 21.17 -28.42 0.59
CA ALA A 394 20.04 -28.41 1.52
C ALA A 394 19.06 -27.28 1.22
N GLN A 395 19.56 -26.08 0.89
CA GLN A 395 18.74 -24.92 0.53
C GLN A 395 17.96 -25.19 -0.76
N ASN A 396 18.61 -25.75 -1.78
CA ASN A 396 17.96 -26.15 -3.04
C ASN A 396 16.89 -27.24 -2.80
N ALA A 397 17.18 -28.24 -1.95
CA ALA A 397 16.22 -29.29 -1.62
C ALA A 397 14.99 -28.74 -0.88
N CYS A 398 15.20 -27.83 0.06
CA CYS A 398 14.13 -27.21 0.83
C CYS A 398 13.21 -26.34 -0.05
N HIS A 399 13.80 -25.56 -0.97
CA HIS A 399 13.04 -24.65 -1.83
C HIS A 399 12.42 -25.33 -3.06
N SER A 400 12.77 -26.57 -3.36
CA SER A 400 12.25 -27.29 -4.53
C SER A 400 10.72 -27.18 -4.65
N PRO A 401 10.17 -26.91 -5.86
CA PRO A 401 10.84 -26.87 -7.16
C PRO A 401 11.46 -25.51 -7.55
N LYS A 402 11.48 -24.51 -6.65
CA LYS A 402 12.01 -23.17 -6.98
C LYS A 402 13.48 -23.23 -7.40
N PRO A 403 13.83 -22.78 -8.62
CA PRO A 403 15.22 -22.53 -8.98
C PRO A 403 15.66 -21.23 -8.29
N ILE A 404 16.55 -21.32 -7.30
CA ILE A 404 16.99 -20.16 -6.51
C ILE A 404 17.86 -19.23 -7.38
N LEU A 405 17.46 -17.96 -7.47
CA LEU A 405 18.24 -16.87 -8.04
C LEU A 405 19.01 -16.11 -6.95
N LEU A 406 18.35 -15.81 -5.81
CA LEU A 406 18.97 -15.06 -4.71
C LEU A 406 18.79 -15.85 -3.40
N ASP A 407 19.89 -16.42 -2.90
CA ASP A 407 19.93 -17.12 -1.60
C ASP A 407 20.32 -16.14 -0.47
N VAL A 408 19.34 -15.40 0.03
CA VAL A 408 19.57 -14.17 0.81
C VAL A 408 19.24 -14.30 2.30
N GLY A 409 18.57 -15.37 2.71
CA GLY A 409 18.11 -15.59 4.09
C GLY A 409 19.24 -15.84 5.08
N GLU A 410 20.40 -16.26 4.61
CA GLU A 410 21.58 -16.51 5.46
C GLU A 410 22.68 -15.43 5.27
N ILE A 411 22.38 -14.35 4.54
CA ILE A 411 23.31 -13.24 4.32
C ILE A 411 23.07 -12.13 5.35
N THR A 412 24.10 -11.81 6.13
CA THR A 412 24.05 -10.78 7.18
C THR A 412 25.01 -9.61 6.96
N SER A 413 25.73 -9.57 5.83
CA SER A 413 26.67 -8.50 5.49
C SER A 413 26.17 -7.72 4.26
N PRO A 414 26.23 -6.37 4.25
CA PRO A 414 26.62 -5.48 5.36
C PRO A 414 25.61 -5.48 6.54
N TYR A 415 24.38 -5.91 6.28
CA TYR A 415 23.31 -6.28 7.22
C TYR A 415 22.35 -7.24 6.48
N GLN A 416 21.29 -7.69 7.15
CA GLN A 416 20.35 -8.66 6.61
C GLN A 416 19.68 -8.17 5.31
N TRP A 417 19.62 -9.05 4.32
CA TRP A 417 19.03 -8.74 3.01
C TRP A 417 17.52 -8.93 2.99
N THR A 418 17.01 -9.86 3.78
CA THR A 418 15.58 -10.19 3.91
C THR A 418 15.25 -10.60 5.35
N PRO A 419 13.98 -10.52 5.78
CA PRO A 419 13.56 -11.04 7.09
C PRO A 419 13.50 -12.57 7.09
N ASN A 420 14.04 -13.21 8.13
CA ASN A 420 13.61 -14.56 8.56
C ASN A 420 12.70 -14.51 9.78
N VAL A 421 12.86 -13.47 10.62
CA VAL A 421 12.04 -13.22 11.79
C VAL A 421 10.92 -12.26 11.38
N VAL A 422 9.67 -12.68 11.55
CA VAL A 422 8.48 -11.99 11.03
C VAL A 422 7.46 -11.74 12.14
N ASP A 423 6.61 -10.72 11.98
CA ASP A 423 5.47 -10.50 12.86
C ASP A 423 4.34 -11.50 12.53
N VAL A 424 3.77 -12.13 13.56
CA VAL A 424 2.49 -12.85 13.49
C VAL A 424 1.52 -12.20 14.47
N GLN A 425 0.46 -11.59 13.93
CA GLN A 425 -0.49 -10.80 14.71
C GLN A 425 -1.92 -11.01 14.25
N VAL A 426 -2.84 -11.09 15.21
CA VAL A 426 -4.28 -11.08 14.97
C VAL A 426 -4.94 -10.11 15.96
N LEU A 427 -5.88 -9.33 15.45
CA LEU A 427 -6.73 -8.43 16.24
C LEU A 427 -8.16 -8.98 16.28
N ARG A 428 -8.84 -8.86 17.41
CA ARG A 428 -10.24 -9.26 17.61
C ARG A 428 -11.03 -8.08 18.16
N VAL A 429 -12.14 -7.77 17.50
CA VAL A 429 -13.13 -6.77 17.92
C VAL A 429 -14.51 -7.41 17.86
N GLY A 430 -14.99 -7.91 18.99
CA GLY A 430 -16.19 -8.74 19.05
C GLY A 430 -16.08 -9.97 18.16
N GLN A 431 -16.97 -10.08 17.18
CA GLN A 431 -16.95 -11.12 16.15
C GLN A 431 -16.01 -10.84 14.98
N LEU A 432 -15.48 -9.62 14.83
CA LEU A 432 -14.51 -9.29 13.77
C LEU A 432 -13.13 -9.78 14.20
N VAL A 433 -12.46 -10.52 13.31
CA VAL A 433 -11.09 -11.01 13.49
C VAL A 433 -10.25 -10.54 12.29
N ILE A 434 -9.14 -9.87 12.55
CA ILE A 434 -8.28 -9.27 11.55
C ILE A 434 -6.93 -9.98 11.59
N ILE A 435 -6.62 -10.75 10.56
CA ILE A 435 -5.29 -11.33 10.34
C ILE A 435 -4.39 -10.23 9.78
N VAL A 436 -3.27 -9.94 10.45
CA VAL A 436 -2.31 -8.94 10.02
C VAL A 436 -1.16 -9.66 9.30
N SER A 437 -1.23 -9.67 7.96
CA SER A 437 -0.32 -10.44 7.11
C SER A 437 0.95 -9.65 6.79
N PRO A 438 2.16 -10.18 7.08
CA PRO A 438 3.43 -9.55 6.73
C PRO A 438 3.77 -9.64 5.23
N GLY A 439 3.14 -10.58 4.53
CA GLY A 439 3.31 -10.75 3.09
C GLY A 439 2.05 -10.47 2.29
N GLU A 440 2.22 -10.53 0.98
CA GLU A 440 1.19 -10.50 -0.04
C GLU A 440 0.63 -11.91 -0.25
N ALA A 441 -0.39 -12.28 0.53
CA ALA A 441 -1.10 -13.53 0.32
C ALA A 441 -1.84 -13.52 -1.03
N THR A 442 -1.68 -14.58 -1.83
CA THR A 442 -2.51 -14.82 -3.02
C THR A 442 -3.96 -15.05 -2.63
N THR A 443 -4.85 -15.03 -3.62
CA THR A 443 -6.29 -15.21 -3.43
C THR A 443 -6.60 -16.49 -2.66
N MET A 444 -6.06 -17.64 -3.08
CA MET A 444 -6.36 -18.90 -2.39
C MET A 444 -5.63 -19.02 -1.05
N ALA A 445 -4.40 -18.50 -0.95
CA ALA A 445 -3.68 -18.45 0.32
C ALA A 445 -4.45 -17.67 1.40
N GLY A 446 -4.99 -16.50 1.02
CA GLY A 446 -5.84 -15.69 1.90
C GLY A 446 -7.12 -16.41 2.32
N ARG A 447 -7.78 -17.12 1.40
CA ARG A 447 -8.98 -17.91 1.72
C ARG A 447 -8.68 -19.02 2.72
N ARG A 448 -7.63 -19.83 2.47
CA ARG A 448 -7.22 -20.91 3.38
C ARG A 448 -6.90 -20.37 4.77
N TRP A 449 -6.16 -19.26 4.86
CA TRP A 449 -5.81 -18.65 6.14
C TRP A 449 -7.03 -18.10 6.87
N LYS A 450 -7.91 -17.36 6.19
CA LYS A 450 -9.16 -16.84 6.79
C LYS A 450 -10.08 -17.96 7.26
N ASN A 451 -10.24 -19.03 6.48
CA ASN A 451 -11.08 -20.18 6.85
C ASN A 451 -10.51 -20.91 8.06
N ALA A 452 -9.20 -21.17 8.10
CA ALA A 452 -8.57 -21.84 9.23
C ALA A 452 -8.75 -21.05 10.55
N VAL A 453 -8.58 -19.72 10.48
CA VAL A 453 -8.82 -18.84 11.64
C VAL A 453 -10.31 -18.78 11.99
N HIS A 454 -11.20 -18.73 11.00
CA HIS A 454 -12.66 -18.75 11.22
C HIS A 454 -13.08 -20.01 11.98
N ASP A 455 -12.63 -21.17 11.54
CA ASP A 455 -12.97 -22.47 12.15
C ASP A 455 -12.45 -22.55 13.58
N GLU A 456 -11.19 -22.16 13.82
CA GLU A 456 -10.57 -22.23 15.14
C GLU A 456 -11.19 -21.24 16.14
N VAL A 457 -11.47 -20.00 15.71
CA VAL A 457 -12.17 -19.00 16.53
C VAL A 457 -13.60 -19.47 16.84
N SER A 458 -14.31 -20.02 15.84
CA SER A 458 -15.66 -20.57 16.02
C SER A 458 -15.66 -21.71 17.05
N ARG A 459 -14.66 -22.60 16.97
CA ARG A 459 -14.51 -23.74 17.88
C ARG A 459 -14.16 -23.31 19.31
N LEU A 460 -13.14 -22.47 19.46
CA LEU A 460 -12.63 -22.05 20.77
C LEU A 460 -13.62 -21.17 21.55
N PHE A 461 -14.36 -20.32 20.84
CA PHE A 461 -15.23 -19.32 21.46
C PHE A 461 -16.73 -19.67 21.35
N ALA A 462 -17.07 -20.90 20.99
CA ALA A 462 -18.46 -21.38 20.91
C ALA A 462 -19.24 -21.23 22.23
N ALA A 463 -18.56 -21.28 23.37
CA ALA A 463 -19.16 -21.16 24.70
C ALA A 463 -19.34 -19.72 25.18
N GLU A 464 -18.88 -18.72 24.42
CA GLU A 464 -19.05 -17.32 24.80
C GLU A 464 -20.54 -16.90 24.79
N PRO A 465 -20.97 -16.01 25.69
CA PRO A 465 -22.35 -15.55 25.72
C PRO A 465 -22.77 -14.88 24.39
N LYS A 466 -23.84 -15.40 23.77
CA LYS A 466 -24.37 -14.96 22.47
C LYS A 466 -23.32 -15.08 21.35
N PRO A 467 -22.89 -16.31 21.01
CA PRO A 467 -21.87 -16.51 19.99
C PRO A 467 -22.39 -16.00 18.65
N ALA A 468 -21.54 -15.24 17.95
CA ALA A 468 -21.77 -14.80 16.58
C ALA A 468 -20.71 -15.47 15.70
N SER A 469 -21.09 -15.81 14.46
CA SER A 469 -20.12 -16.32 13.49
C SER A 469 -19.01 -15.28 13.31
N PRO A 470 -17.72 -15.68 13.40
CA PRO A 470 -16.61 -14.77 13.16
C PRO A 470 -16.69 -14.16 11.77
N VAL A 471 -16.38 -12.87 11.67
CA VAL A 471 -16.10 -12.21 10.40
C VAL A 471 -14.59 -12.07 10.31
N VAL A 472 -13.95 -12.90 9.50
CA VAL A 472 -12.49 -12.92 9.37
C VAL A 472 -12.07 -12.14 8.13
N VAL A 473 -11.24 -11.13 8.33
CA VAL A 473 -10.59 -10.38 7.27
C VAL A 473 -9.08 -10.57 7.36
N LEU A 474 -8.40 -10.39 6.24
CA LEU A 474 -6.94 -10.36 6.17
C LEU A 474 -6.55 -8.96 5.70
N GLY A 475 -5.56 -8.35 6.36
CA GLY A 475 -4.99 -7.06 6.00
C GLY A 475 -3.48 -7.15 5.89
N GLY A 476 -2.92 -6.75 4.74
CA GLY A 476 -1.48 -6.77 4.49
C GLY A 476 -1.13 -6.22 3.10
N PRO A 477 0.16 -5.95 2.81
CA PRO A 477 1.33 -6.30 3.64
C PRO A 477 1.52 -5.37 4.84
N ALA A 478 1.83 -5.93 5.99
CA ALA A 478 1.79 -5.23 7.27
C ALA A 478 2.95 -5.58 8.20
N ASN A 479 3.34 -4.64 9.07
CA ASN A 479 4.37 -4.78 10.11
C ASN A 479 5.80 -5.08 9.64
N SER A 480 6.03 -6.18 8.93
CA SER A 480 7.30 -6.56 8.31
C SER A 480 7.01 -7.00 6.88
N TYR A 481 7.75 -6.52 5.88
CA TYR A 481 7.48 -6.90 4.49
C TYR A 481 8.22 -8.18 4.09
N THR A 482 7.49 -9.26 3.79
CA THR A 482 8.05 -10.59 3.52
C THR A 482 7.74 -11.08 2.09
N HIS A 483 7.58 -10.17 1.13
CA HIS A 483 7.19 -10.51 -0.25
C HIS A 483 5.86 -11.29 -0.29
N TYR A 484 5.80 -12.44 -0.98
CA TYR A 484 4.56 -13.13 -1.31
C TYR A 484 4.31 -14.36 -0.43
N ILE A 485 3.04 -14.77 -0.35
CA ILE A 485 2.60 -16.00 0.30
C ILE A 485 1.65 -16.71 -0.66
N ALA A 486 2.17 -17.68 -1.39
CA ALA A 486 1.41 -18.56 -2.28
C ALA A 486 0.95 -19.84 -1.55
N THR A 487 -0.06 -20.52 -2.08
CA THR A 487 -0.34 -21.92 -1.70
C THR A 487 0.79 -22.83 -2.15
N GLU A 488 0.90 -24.03 -1.59
CA GLU A 488 1.86 -25.05 -2.04
C GLU A 488 1.68 -25.37 -3.54
N GLU A 489 0.44 -25.40 -4.02
CA GLU A 489 0.10 -25.67 -5.41
C GLU A 489 0.53 -24.53 -6.35
N GLU A 490 0.22 -23.29 -5.98
CA GLU A 490 0.65 -22.09 -6.72
C GLU A 490 2.17 -21.92 -6.68
N TYR A 491 2.80 -22.23 -5.54
CA TYR A 491 4.24 -22.25 -5.38
C TYR A 491 4.89 -23.24 -6.35
N GLY A 492 4.30 -24.43 -6.52
CA GLY A 492 4.78 -25.43 -7.46
C GLY A 492 4.86 -24.95 -8.91
N ILE A 493 4.07 -23.94 -9.28
CA ILE A 493 4.07 -23.35 -10.63
C ILE A 493 5.19 -22.34 -10.83
N GLN A 494 5.74 -21.72 -9.78
CA GLN A 494 6.87 -20.77 -9.91
C GLN A 494 6.63 -19.60 -10.90
N ARG A 495 5.40 -19.07 -10.96
CA ARG A 495 5.18 -17.69 -11.42
C ARG A 495 5.77 -16.68 -10.43
N TYR A 496 5.65 -15.38 -10.70
CA TYR A 496 6.27 -14.34 -9.88
C TYR A 496 5.98 -14.49 -8.38
N GLU A 497 4.73 -14.74 -8.00
CA GLU A 497 4.31 -14.88 -6.60
C GLU A 497 4.92 -16.12 -5.93
N GLY A 498 4.96 -17.27 -6.63
CA GLY A 498 5.58 -18.50 -6.14
C GLY A 498 7.10 -18.39 -6.01
N ALA A 499 7.76 -17.74 -6.97
CA ALA A 499 9.19 -17.46 -6.91
C ALA A 499 9.55 -16.45 -5.81
N SER A 500 8.61 -15.59 -5.45
CA SER A 500 8.76 -14.56 -4.41
C SER A 500 8.26 -14.98 -3.03
N THR A 501 7.82 -16.24 -2.87
CA THR A 501 7.42 -16.81 -1.58
C THR A 501 8.67 -17.23 -0.81
N LEU A 502 9.10 -16.42 0.16
CA LEU A 502 10.46 -16.45 0.71
C LEU A 502 10.85 -17.76 1.40
N TYR A 503 9.95 -18.43 2.11
CA TYR A 503 10.32 -19.50 3.05
C TYR A 503 10.04 -20.92 2.52
N GLY A 504 9.99 -21.06 1.19
CA GLY A 504 9.75 -22.34 0.53
C GLY A 504 8.26 -22.70 0.37
N PRO A 505 7.95 -23.93 -0.06
CA PRO A 505 6.58 -24.34 -0.41
C PRO A 505 5.61 -24.26 0.77
N HIS A 506 6.08 -24.54 1.99
CA HIS A 506 5.24 -24.60 3.19
C HIS A 506 5.04 -23.24 3.89
N THR A 507 5.34 -22.13 3.21
CA THR A 507 5.24 -20.79 3.79
C THR A 507 3.82 -20.48 4.31
N LEU A 508 2.79 -20.76 3.50
CA LEU A 508 1.40 -20.55 3.92
C LEU A 508 1.01 -21.44 5.11
N ALA A 509 1.31 -22.74 5.03
CA ALA A 509 0.99 -23.67 6.10
C ALA A 509 1.66 -23.28 7.43
N ALA A 510 2.91 -22.79 7.38
CA ALA A 510 3.61 -22.28 8.56
C ALA A 510 2.91 -21.06 9.15
N TYR A 511 2.52 -20.07 8.33
CA TYR A 511 1.77 -18.91 8.81
C TYR A 511 0.43 -19.30 9.46
N ILE A 512 -0.30 -20.24 8.85
CA ILE A 512 -1.54 -20.77 9.44
C ILE A 512 -1.23 -21.46 10.78
N ASN A 513 -0.27 -22.39 10.82
CA ASN A 513 0.08 -23.15 12.02
C ASN A 513 0.45 -22.23 13.20
N VAL A 514 1.35 -21.27 12.96
CA VAL A 514 1.78 -20.31 13.99
C VAL A 514 0.61 -19.43 14.42
N THR A 515 -0.21 -18.95 13.48
CA THR A 515 -1.40 -18.14 13.82
C THR A 515 -2.34 -18.91 14.75
N LEU A 516 -2.71 -20.13 14.39
CA LEU A 516 -3.64 -20.96 15.15
C LEU A 516 -3.13 -21.29 16.54
N SER A 517 -1.81 -21.50 16.69
CA SER A 517 -1.16 -21.75 17.99
C SER A 517 -1.36 -20.61 19.00
N TRP A 518 -1.62 -19.38 18.52
CA TRP A 518 -1.82 -18.21 19.36
C TRP A 518 -3.27 -17.70 19.42
N VAL A 519 -4.21 -18.25 18.64
CA VAL A 519 -5.64 -17.89 18.70
C VAL A 519 -6.24 -17.97 20.12
N PRO A 520 -5.86 -18.92 21.00
CA PRO A 520 -6.35 -18.94 22.39
C PRO A 520 -6.09 -17.63 23.17
N TYR A 521 -5.11 -16.83 22.76
CA TYR A 521 -4.79 -15.53 23.37
C TYR A 521 -5.78 -14.41 23.02
N LEU A 522 -6.75 -14.68 22.15
CA LEU A 522 -7.88 -13.78 21.84
C LEU A 522 -9.06 -13.94 22.82
N SER A 523 -8.90 -14.74 23.88
CA SER A 523 -9.89 -14.89 24.96
C SER A 523 -9.86 -13.72 25.94
N SER A 524 -10.89 -13.58 26.79
CA SER A 524 -10.96 -12.49 27.79
C SER A 524 -9.98 -12.67 28.95
N VAL A 525 -9.56 -13.91 29.22
CA VAL A 525 -8.76 -14.29 30.40
C VAL A 525 -7.29 -14.54 30.09
N SER A 526 -6.90 -14.50 28.81
CA SER A 526 -5.54 -14.76 28.39
C SER A 526 -4.63 -13.56 28.60
N ASN A 527 -3.38 -13.83 28.98
CA ASN A 527 -2.30 -12.86 28.98
C ASN A 527 -1.81 -12.60 27.55
N ARG A 528 -0.62 -11.98 27.39
CA ARG A 528 0.05 -11.85 26.09
C ARG A 528 0.90 -13.10 25.80
N PRO A 529 1.05 -13.52 24.53
CA PRO A 529 2.00 -14.58 24.19
C PRO A 529 3.45 -14.10 24.45
N PRO A 530 4.43 -15.03 24.49
CA PRO A 530 5.85 -14.69 24.46
C PRO A 530 6.17 -13.82 23.23
N ARG A 531 7.14 -12.90 23.37
CA ARG A 531 7.52 -11.96 22.31
C ARG A 531 8.17 -12.64 21.09
N GLY A 532 8.80 -13.81 21.28
CA GLY A 532 9.63 -14.46 20.25
C GLY A 532 10.97 -13.76 20.02
N PRO A 533 11.79 -14.22 19.06
CA PRO A 533 13.05 -13.57 18.71
C PRO A 533 12.79 -12.21 18.05
N GLU A 534 13.48 -11.14 18.44
CA GLU A 534 13.25 -9.82 17.84
C GLU A 534 13.97 -9.69 16.49
N PRO A 535 13.31 -9.16 15.44
CA PRO A 535 13.98 -8.82 14.19
C PRO A 535 14.91 -7.62 14.39
N PRO A 536 16.02 -7.54 13.61
CA PRO A 536 16.96 -6.45 13.71
C PRO A 536 16.37 -5.12 13.22
N ASP A 537 16.74 -4.03 13.87
CA ASP A 537 16.53 -2.67 13.36
C ASP A 537 17.78 -2.20 12.60
N ASN A 538 17.65 -1.96 11.31
CA ASN A 538 18.73 -1.48 10.45
C ASN A 538 18.65 0.02 10.17
N SER A 539 17.61 0.73 10.60
CA SER A 539 17.35 2.14 10.24
C SER A 539 18.54 3.08 10.52
N ASN A 540 19.32 2.80 11.58
CA ASN A 540 20.49 3.59 11.96
C ASN A 540 21.82 3.15 11.35
N ARG A 541 21.86 1.99 10.67
CA ARG A 541 23.08 1.44 10.04
C ARG A 541 22.94 1.21 8.53
N SER A 542 21.76 1.41 7.96
CA SER A 542 21.53 1.27 6.54
C SER A 542 22.38 2.24 5.74
N LEU A 543 22.79 1.77 4.55
CA LEU A 543 23.61 2.55 3.64
C LEU A 543 22.71 3.51 2.86
N SER A 544 23.23 4.67 2.49
CA SER A 544 22.53 5.63 1.63
C SER A 544 23.46 6.19 0.57
N PHE A 545 23.07 6.05 -0.69
CA PHE A 545 23.76 6.61 -1.86
C PHE A 545 22.89 7.65 -2.56
N ILE A 546 21.85 8.13 -1.88
CA ILE A 546 20.94 9.15 -2.38
C ILE A 546 21.62 10.52 -2.22
N PRO A 547 21.90 11.26 -3.31
CA PRO A 547 22.55 12.56 -3.20
C PRO A 547 21.70 13.54 -2.39
N SER A 548 22.33 14.29 -1.48
CA SER A 548 21.69 15.41 -0.79
C SER A 548 21.44 16.57 -1.76
N VAL A 549 20.44 17.41 -1.48
CA VAL A 549 20.30 18.70 -2.19
C VAL A 549 21.51 19.58 -1.83
N ILE A 550 22.31 19.95 -2.84
CA ILE A 550 23.53 20.75 -2.65
C ILE A 550 23.14 22.22 -2.43
N HIS A 551 22.52 22.82 -3.45
CA HIS A 551 21.97 24.18 -3.44
C HIS A 551 20.91 24.29 -4.55
N ASP A 552 20.12 25.36 -4.50
CA ASP A 552 19.24 25.81 -5.58
C ASP A 552 19.61 27.24 -5.98
N ALA A 553 19.41 27.57 -7.26
CA ALA A 553 19.58 28.92 -7.77
C ALA A 553 18.39 29.32 -8.67
N ALA A 554 18.08 30.61 -8.65
CA ALA A 554 17.23 31.22 -9.66
C ALA A 554 18.09 31.67 -10.87
N PRO A 555 17.53 31.70 -12.10
CA PRO A 555 18.20 32.30 -13.25
C PRO A 555 18.63 33.75 -13.01
N PHE A 556 19.63 34.23 -13.77
CA PHE A 556 20.09 35.62 -13.66
C PHE A 556 18.95 36.63 -13.79
N PHE A 557 18.90 37.61 -12.88
CA PHE A 557 17.87 38.65 -12.81
C PHE A 557 16.43 38.15 -12.55
N LYS A 558 16.29 36.93 -12.04
CA LYS A 558 15.02 36.34 -11.62
C LYS A 558 15.07 35.93 -10.16
N SER A 559 13.90 35.74 -9.57
CA SER A 559 13.71 35.25 -8.20
C SER A 559 12.98 33.91 -8.20
N PHE A 560 13.14 33.15 -7.12
CA PHE A 560 12.28 32.00 -6.87
C PHE A 560 10.83 32.46 -6.74
N GLY A 561 9.90 31.71 -7.35
CA GLY A 561 8.48 32.04 -7.40
C GLY A 561 8.07 32.92 -8.58
N ASP A 562 9.01 33.48 -9.34
CA ASP A 562 8.70 34.20 -10.58
C ASP A 562 8.01 33.26 -11.60
N VAL A 563 6.98 33.77 -12.27
CA VAL A 563 6.27 33.04 -13.34
C VAL A 563 7.13 32.96 -14.60
N VAL A 564 7.25 31.74 -15.14
CA VAL A 564 7.90 31.43 -16.42
C VAL A 564 6.86 31.33 -17.54
N HIS A 565 5.76 30.63 -17.27
CA HIS A 565 4.60 30.53 -18.14
C HIS A 565 3.36 30.79 -17.29
N ASP A 566 2.57 31.80 -17.64
CA ASP A 566 1.39 32.18 -16.87
C ASP A 566 0.13 31.45 -17.34
N VAL A 567 -0.96 31.65 -16.61
CA VAL A 567 -2.31 31.22 -17.01
C VAL A 567 -2.87 32.10 -18.13
N GLU A 568 -3.84 31.58 -18.88
CA GLU A 568 -4.69 32.36 -19.77
C GLU A 568 -5.77 33.11 -18.96
N GLU A 569 -6.34 34.18 -19.53
CA GLU A 569 -7.34 34.99 -18.81
C GLU A 569 -8.66 34.25 -18.55
N MET A 570 -9.03 33.30 -19.42
CA MET A 570 -10.33 32.62 -19.35
C MET A 570 -10.23 31.14 -19.76
N TYR A 571 -10.91 30.30 -18.99
CA TYR A 571 -11.02 28.87 -19.22
C TYR A 571 -12.47 28.41 -19.19
N ARG A 572 -12.75 27.33 -19.94
CA ARG A 572 -13.99 26.58 -19.82
C ARG A 572 -13.81 25.46 -18.80
N ARG A 573 -14.89 25.07 -18.13
CA ARG A 573 -14.89 23.85 -17.29
C ARG A 573 -14.44 22.62 -18.08
N GLY A 574 -13.70 21.73 -17.45
CA GLY A 574 -13.06 20.58 -18.10
C GLY A 574 -11.73 20.91 -18.79
N SER A 575 -11.30 22.17 -18.83
CA SER A 575 -9.96 22.55 -19.32
C SER A 575 -8.90 22.31 -18.26
N THR A 576 -7.65 22.14 -18.68
CA THR A 576 -6.50 22.16 -17.78
C THR A 576 -5.94 23.58 -17.68
N VAL A 577 -5.96 24.14 -16.48
CA VAL A 577 -5.30 25.42 -16.16
C VAL A 577 -3.89 25.12 -15.69
N GLY A 578 -2.88 25.88 -16.14
CA GLY A 578 -1.50 25.62 -15.74
C GLY A 578 -0.64 26.87 -15.67
N ALA A 579 0.25 26.91 -14.68
CA ALA A 579 1.29 27.92 -14.54
C ALA A 579 2.63 27.26 -14.19
N THR A 580 3.71 27.79 -14.75
CA THR A 580 5.08 27.35 -14.47
C THR A 580 5.82 28.44 -13.71
N PHE A 581 6.52 28.07 -12.65
CA PHE A 581 7.27 28.95 -11.76
C PHE A 581 8.75 28.57 -11.72
N ILE A 582 9.62 29.54 -11.46
CA ILE A 582 11.00 29.26 -11.03
C ILE A 582 10.92 28.61 -9.65
N GLY A 583 11.38 27.36 -9.58
CA GLY A 583 11.23 26.51 -8.40
C GLY A 583 12.56 26.17 -7.73
N ALA A 584 12.44 25.45 -6.61
CA ALA A 584 13.56 24.84 -5.89
C ALA A 584 13.26 23.36 -5.64
N ASN A 585 14.27 22.58 -5.21
CA ASN A 585 14.08 21.16 -4.95
C ASN A 585 13.05 20.90 -3.83
N PRO A 586 11.98 20.11 -4.07
CA PRO A 586 10.94 19.85 -3.07
C PRO A 586 11.46 19.09 -1.84
N ARG A 587 12.63 18.44 -1.90
CA ARG A 587 13.24 17.77 -0.74
C ARG A 587 13.77 18.74 0.32
N ASN A 588 13.86 20.03 0.03
CA ASN A 588 14.22 21.02 1.05
C ASN A 588 13.16 21.12 2.17
N ASN A 589 11.89 20.92 1.82
CA ASN A 589 10.79 20.89 2.77
C ASN A 589 9.64 20.06 2.17
N LEU A 590 9.35 18.91 2.79
CA LEU A 590 8.28 18.02 2.33
C LEU A 590 6.87 18.62 2.46
N ARG A 591 6.73 19.72 3.21
CA ARG A 591 5.47 20.42 3.49
C ARG A 591 4.42 19.48 4.07
N LEU A 592 4.81 18.68 5.06
CA LEU A 592 3.90 17.82 5.81
C LEU A 592 2.87 18.70 6.54
N GLU A 593 1.60 18.28 6.57
CA GLU A 593 0.47 19.06 7.09
C GLU A 593 0.28 20.44 6.41
N SER A 594 0.76 20.58 5.17
CA SER A 594 0.68 21.79 4.36
C SER A 594 0.57 21.42 2.87
N SER A 595 0.76 22.40 1.98
CA SER A 595 0.67 22.22 0.53
C SER A 595 1.82 22.91 -0.22
N TYR A 596 2.24 22.32 -1.34
CA TYR A 596 3.11 22.96 -2.34
C TYR A 596 2.33 23.91 -3.25
N ALA A 597 1.02 23.67 -3.44
CA ALA A 597 0.20 24.43 -4.37
C ALA A 597 -1.24 24.55 -3.86
N VAL A 598 -1.84 25.72 -4.06
CA VAL A 598 -3.29 25.89 -3.88
C VAL A 598 -3.88 26.64 -5.06
N VAL A 599 -5.14 26.33 -5.36
CA VAL A 599 -5.99 27.18 -6.19
C VAL A 599 -6.85 28.01 -5.27
N GLU A 600 -6.77 29.33 -5.40
CA GLU A 600 -7.61 30.25 -4.65
C GLU A 600 -8.72 30.79 -5.55
N GLN A 601 -9.93 30.89 -5.01
CA GLN A 601 -11.08 31.57 -5.62
C GLN A 601 -11.31 32.90 -4.91
N LEU A 602 -11.63 33.94 -5.65
CA LEU A 602 -12.00 35.23 -5.08
C LEU A 602 -13.46 35.21 -4.63
N ASP A 603 -13.69 35.37 -3.32
CA ASP A 603 -15.02 35.56 -2.76
C ASP A 603 -15.55 36.95 -3.14
N ALA A 604 -16.62 36.98 -3.94
CA ALA A 604 -17.19 38.22 -4.47
C ALA A 604 -17.79 39.12 -3.38
N ALA A 605 -18.26 38.56 -2.26
CA ALA A 605 -18.89 39.31 -1.18
C ALA A 605 -17.85 39.98 -0.28
N THR A 606 -16.72 39.33 -0.04
CA THR A 606 -15.67 39.80 0.88
C THR A 606 -14.43 40.37 0.20
N SER A 607 -14.30 40.18 -1.12
CA SER A 607 -13.08 40.50 -1.89
C SER A 607 -11.82 39.84 -1.33
N ARG A 608 -11.96 38.64 -0.74
CA ARG A 608 -10.85 37.86 -0.18
C ARG A 608 -10.63 36.58 -0.99
N TRP A 609 -9.37 36.21 -1.13
CA TRP A 609 -8.97 34.94 -1.74
C TRP A 609 -9.14 33.81 -0.73
N ARG A 610 -9.77 32.71 -1.16
CA ARG A 610 -9.96 31.50 -0.38
C ARG A 610 -9.42 30.31 -1.15
N ALA A 611 -8.57 29.50 -0.53
CA ALA A 611 -8.15 28.23 -1.10
C ALA A 611 -9.37 27.30 -1.27
N VAL A 612 -9.57 26.82 -2.50
CA VAL A 612 -10.66 25.89 -2.86
C VAL A 612 -10.15 24.54 -3.32
N ARG A 613 -8.86 24.46 -3.66
CA ARG A 613 -8.12 23.23 -3.91
C ARG A 613 -6.72 23.31 -3.32
N ASP A 614 -6.20 22.19 -2.87
CA ASP A 614 -4.81 22.00 -2.47
C ASP A 614 -4.21 20.75 -3.13
N ASP A 615 -2.94 20.45 -2.85
CA ASP A 615 -2.24 19.31 -3.45
C ASP A 615 -2.65 17.93 -2.86
N GLY A 616 -3.63 17.93 -1.96
CA GLY A 616 -4.39 16.75 -1.56
C GLY A 616 -5.52 16.39 -2.54
N ASP A 617 -5.98 17.34 -3.37
CA ASP A 617 -6.97 17.12 -4.40
C ASP A 617 -6.36 16.43 -5.63
N TRP A 618 -6.95 15.30 -6.05
CA TRP A 618 -6.45 14.50 -7.18
C TRP A 618 -6.22 15.30 -8.47
N HIS A 619 -6.99 16.36 -8.67
CA HIS A 619 -6.98 17.17 -9.89
C HIS A 619 -5.98 18.33 -9.88
N LEU A 620 -5.33 18.62 -8.75
CA LEU A 620 -4.25 19.60 -8.67
C LEU A 620 -2.90 18.88 -8.66
N VAL A 621 -2.14 19.04 -9.75
CA VAL A 621 -0.86 18.35 -9.93
C VAL A 621 0.28 19.31 -9.73
N PHE A 622 1.25 18.92 -8.90
CA PHE A 622 2.53 19.57 -8.73
C PHE A 622 3.61 18.74 -9.44
N SER A 623 4.28 19.33 -10.44
CA SER A 623 5.41 18.72 -11.15
C SER A 623 6.65 19.58 -11.02
N TRP A 624 7.79 18.97 -10.70
CA TRP A 624 9.08 19.60 -10.55
C TRP A 624 10.08 19.02 -11.55
N ARG A 625 10.86 19.87 -12.19
CA ARG A 625 11.97 19.47 -13.07
C ARG A 625 13.24 20.26 -12.79
N ARG A 626 14.38 19.58 -12.83
CA ARG A 626 15.69 20.24 -12.88
C ARG A 626 15.93 20.76 -14.29
N VAL A 627 16.24 22.05 -14.42
CA VAL A 627 16.55 22.69 -15.72
C VAL A 627 18.05 22.67 -15.97
N SER A 628 18.88 22.92 -14.94
CA SER A 628 20.33 22.82 -15.03
C SER A 628 20.90 22.23 -13.75
N GLU A 629 21.58 21.08 -13.85
CA GLU A 629 22.32 20.51 -12.71
C GLU A 629 23.49 21.39 -12.29
N LEU A 630 24.24 21.92 -13.26
CA LEU A 630 25.42 22.74 -13.01
C LEU A 630 25.06 24.06 -12.32
N LEU A 631 23.98 24.71 -12.77
CA LEU A 631 23.55 25.99 -12.22
C LEU A 631 22.57 25.85 -11.06
N GLY A 632 22.10 24.64 -10.74
CA GLY A 632 21.13 24.43 -9.67
C GLY A 632 19.74 25.03 -9.95
N THR A 633 19.38 25.30 -11.20
CA THR A 633 18.07 25.89 -11.56
C THR A 633 17.00 24.83 -11.77
N SER A 634 15.77 25.10 -11.34
CA SER A 634 14.62 24.22 -11.51
C SER A 634 13.33 25.00 -11.77
N GLU A 635 12.34 24.30 -12.32
CA GLU A 635 11.01 24.83 -12.58
C GLU A 635 9.96 23.91 -11.96
N VAL A 636 8.83 24.50 -11.60
CA VAL A 636 7.64 23.81 -11.09
C VAL A 636 6.46 24.15 -11.99
N ASP A 637 5.80 23.13 -12.53
CA ASP A 637 4.51 23.27 -13.18
C ASP A 637 3.42 22.88 -12.18
N ILE A 638 2.44 23.76 -12.01
CA ILE A 638 1.20 23.46 -11.31
C ILE A 638 0.09 23.42 -12.33
N SER A 639 -0.62 22.30 -12.41
CA SER A 639 -1.76 22.15 -13.32
C SER A 639 -3.01 21.72 -12.57
N TRP A 640 -4.12 22.40 -12.82
CA TRP A 640 -5.45 22.04 -12.32
C TRP A 640 -6.32 21.53 -13.47
N GLU A 641 -6.70 20.26 -13.38
CA GLU A 641 -7.70 19.63 -14.25
C GLU A 641 -9.09 20.04 -13.75
N THR A 642 -9.67 21.09 -14.33
CA THR A 642 -10.94 21.64 -13.82
C THR A 642 -12.06 20.62 -13.92
N GLU A 643 -12.72 20.35 -12.80
CA GLU A 643 -13.80 19.37 -12.79
C GLU A 643 -15.06 19.92 -13.48
N PRO A 644 -15.97 19.06 -14.00
CA PRO A 644 -17.23 19.53 -14.59
C PRO A 644 -18.12 20.36 -13.65
N TRP A 645 -17.91 20.20 -12.34
CA TRP A 645 -18.61 20.93 -11.27
C TRP A 645 -17.76 22.05 -10.65
N ALA A 646 -16.63 22.45 -11.26
CA ALA A 646 -15.89 23.63 -10.83
C ALA A 646 -16.80 24.86 -10.86
N GLU A 647 -16.84 25.63 -9.76
CA GLU A 647 -17.64 26.84 -9.71
C GLU A 647 -17.13 27.88 -10.72
N PRO A 648 -18.00 28.73 -11.27
CA PRO A 648 -17.55 29.88 -12.04
C PRO A 648 -16.91 30.92 -11.12
N GLY A 649 -16.07 31.77 -11.69
CA GLY A 649 -15.53 32.93 -11.00
C GLY A 649 -14.05 33.15 -11.26
N ARG A 650 -13.45 34.04 -10.47
CA ARG A 650 -12.04 34.40 -10.59
C ARG A 650 -11.17 33.56 -9.67
N TYR A 651 -10.08 33.07 -10.23
CA TYR A 651 -9.15 32.14 -9.62
C TYR A 651 -7.70 32.62 -9.79
N ARG A 652 -6.80 32.09 -8.96
CA ARG A 652 -5.35 32.16 -9.16
C ARG A 652 -4.66 30.94 -8.59
N ILE A 653 -3.49 30.61 -9.13
CA ILE A 653 -2.62 29.54 -8.63
C ILE A 653 -1.55 30.15 -7.73
N LYS A 654 -1.38 29.58 -6.55
CA LYS A 654 -0.31 29.93 -5.62
C LYS A 654 0.62 28.75 -5.40
N TYR A 655 1.89 28.97 -5.70
CA TYR A 655 3.01 28.04 -5.46
C TYR A 655 3.71 28.40 -4.16
N PHE A 656 4.10 27.39 -3.38
CA PHE A 656 4.95 27.57 -2.22
C PHE A 656 6.18 26.67 -2.31
N GLY A 657 7.36 27.27 -2.18
CA GLY A 657 8.63 26.55 -2.27
C GLY A 657 9.61 26.95 -1.18
N ASP A 658 10.67 26.16 -1.06
CA ASP A 658 11.73 26.32 -0.06
C ASP A 658 13.08 26.14 -0.77
N ALA A 659 13.87 27.20 -0.85
CA ALA A 659 15.13 27.22 -1.61
C ALA A 659 16.33 27.07 -0.69
N LYS A 660 17.27 26.19 -1.04
CA LYS A 660 18.51 26.00 -0.28
C LYS A 660 19.65 26.83 -0.88
N GLY A 661 20.11 27.84 -0.15
CA GLY A 661 21.27 28.64 -0.54
C GLY A 661 22.61 27.88 -0.40
N PHE A 662 23.68 28.44 -0.95
CA PHE A 662 25.04 27.84 -0.88
C PHE A 662 25.56 27.63 0.54
N THR A 663 25.09 28.42 1.52
CA THR A 663 25.43 28.24 2.95
C THR A 663 24.68 27.08 3.61
N GLY A 664 23.76 26.43 2.88
CA GLY A 664 22.86 25.41 3.40
C GLY A 664 21.57 25.95 4.02
N THR A 665 21.42 27.27 4.16
CA THR A 665 20.20 27.90 4.69
C THR A 665 19.03 27.65 3.75
N ILE A 666 17.89 27.24 4.30
CA ILE A 666 16.63 27.03 3.57
C ILE A 666 15.73 28.24 3.81
N THR A 667 15.27 28.88 2.73
CA THR A 667 14.41 30.07 2.78
C THR A 667 13.10 29.80 2.05
N PRO A 668 11.94 30.02 2.68
CA PRO A 668 10.65 29.87 2.02
C PRO A 668 10.40 31.02 1.03
N PHE A 669 9.67 30.74 -0.03
CA PHE A 669 9.19 31.72 -1.01
C PHE A 669 7.81 31.33 -1.55
N GLU A 670 7.15 32.28 -2.20
CA GLU A 670 5.86 32.07 -2.83
C GLU A 670 5.90 32.53 -4.29
N GLY A 671 5.19 31.82 -5.15
CA GLY A 671 4.90 32.24 -6.53
C GLY A 671 3.40 32.41 -6.71
N LEU A 672 3.00 33.37 -7.54
CA LEU A 672 1.59 33.67 -7.80
C LEU A 672 1.38 33.86 -9.30
N SER A 673 0.42 33.14 -9.88
CA SER A 673 -0.01 33.37 -11.26
C SER A 673 -0.79 34.68 -11.39
N SER A 674 -1.03 35.11 -12.63
CA SER A 674 -2.11 36.05 -12.92
C SER A 674 -3.48 35.48 -12.52
N GLU A 675 -4.47 36.35 -12.40
CA GLU A 675 -5.87 35.96 -12.19
C GLU A 675 -6.46 35.39 -13.49
N PHE A 676 -7.31 34.39 -13.38
CA PHE A 676 -8.05 33.80 -14.51
C PHE A 676 -9.51 33.55 -14.15
N GLU A 677 -10.38 33.48 -15.15
CA GLU A 677 -11.81 33.22 -14.96
C GLU A 677 -12.20 31.83 -15.45
N ILE A 678 -13.02 31.12 -14.68
CA ILE A 678 -13.79 29.98 -15.17
C ILE A 678 -15.19 30.47 -15.53
N ALA A 679 -15.54 30.39 -16.81
CA ALA A 679 -16.84 30.84 -17.31
C ALA A 679 -17.97 29.83 -16.99
N GLU A 680 -19.19 30.35 -16.78
CA GLU A 680 -20.41 29.57 -17.04
C GLU A 680 -20.54 29.38 -18.54
N GLU A 681 -20.86 28.16 -19.00
CA GLU A 681 -21.01 27.87 -20.44
C GLU A 681 -21.93 28.83 -21.19
#